data_AF-A0A1W0X6P6-F1
#
_entry.id   AF-A0A1W0X6P6-F1
#
_cell.length_a   1.000
_cell.length_b   1.000
_cell.length_c   1.000
_cell.angle_alpha   90.00
_cell.angle_beta   90.00
_cell.angle_gamma   90.00
#
_symmetry.space_group_name_H-M   'P 1'
#
loop_
_entity.id
_entity.type
_entity.pdbx_description
1 polymer ?
#
loop_
_entity_poly.entity_id
_entity_poly.type
_entity_poly.pdbx_seq_one_letter_code
_entity_poly.pdbx_strand_id
1 'polypeptide(L)'
;MASFKAAQFTTFPQDSLEEYAKALDVEKARAEESERMYMVLKKIHEDCAEEFRVTQNQTQKLFGELEQRLQKSDEAGRELRRTIVEQARDISELRLTQLTPQKQEVLRLSVQAELEKQYHAKLRALHEDNTALKSKVAGLIYENSALTGDLETREVEFKRAKSDLAAKYERKLDDWKREKDAAALVVPAVDVQRHRQLQRDNEGLEVRVKAQQAEMETIRAGEAKRAEEAHATFKAQTQRVAELTLKVESLKAELDGQKRQTDALRVQVSELATANAHLHQRNELLIDEKLAFDSERESLLHRHQIELANERGKSVTEKTALKKEADSLSAEIEIIKGQLDSAKKTVELQRSTVTAKEHETQLKLNQLAQKHASDVALIEHQKHLAESNLNSAESRHEEREKVLATLTEDAKDEVRRAEAVSAGLRNELDAIKLRNNEYQRMETDFIKLTQSHASLQTEVSDLLRQIASTEKIVRAVQDEKGHLEQEIASLRNRHHEQQLDVVKAQAACEAKLQEAQIGWNEKRDSYVVYVRRQDEMLRKGKTRLVDLSEKHKALRKQQRTFRKKVAAVVFELVSVVNAKTALLDLSKGFVTPADYKSVLDELTTLKAKMTRLKSMAVPEATSLPAVPSGRVSRLASTKSISEHFDRAAEIKNSKPSANTESEDDLKELMERLKQLGLTDGQDGGDSSESSDVESLANVVSTMTKIPPAPSIG
;
A
#
# COMPACT_ATOMS: atom_id res chain seq x y z
N MET A 1 -40.67 -32.29 -126.37
CA MET A 1 -41.68 -33.19 -126.97
C MET A 1 -42.77 -33.37 -125.91
N ALA A 2 -44.05 -33.08 -126.15
CA ALA A 2 -44.82 -33.70 -127.22
C ALA A 2 -45.61 -32.68 -128.06
N SER A 3 -45.68 -32.95 -129.36
CA SER A 3 -46.74 -32.47 -130.23
C SER A 3 -47.91 -33.46 -130.13
N PHE A 4 -49.08 -32.99 -129.69
CA PHE A 4 -50.40 -33.44 -130.16
C PHE A 4 -51.42 -32.38 -129.69
N LYS A 5 -51.79 -31.43 -130.54
CA LYS A 5 -53.00 -31.41 -131.39
C LYS A 5 -54.33 -31.37 -130.60
N ALA A 6 -54.86 -30.15 -130.56
CA ALA A 6 -56.22 -29.76 -130.96
C ALA A 6 -57.44 -30.50 -130.37
N ALA A 7 -58.13 -29.81 -129.46
CA ALA A 7 -59.58 -29.71 -129.39
C ALA A 7 -59.91 -28.25 -129.01
N GLN A 8 -60.21 -27.40 -130.00
CA GLN A 8 -61.57 -26.93 -130.32
C GLN A 8 -62.31 -26.27 -129.16
N PHE A 9 -62.41 -24.94 -129.28
CA PHE A 9 -63.60 -24.13 -129.00
C PHE A 9 -64.55 -24.67 -127.94
N THR A 10 -64.39 -24.17 -126.72
CA THR A 10 -65.48 -23.40 -126.13
C THR A 10 -64.89 -22.06 -125.72
N THR A 11 -65.55 -21.00 -126.15
CA THR A 11 -65.39 -19.64 -125.62
C THR A 11 -65.51 -19.71 -124.11
N PHE A 12 -64.36 -19.72 -123.40
CA PHE A 12 -64.34 -19.35 -121.99
C PHE A 12 -64.85 -17.90 -121.95
N PRO A 13 -65.94 -17.61 -121.22
CA PRO A 13 -66.39 -16.24 -121.04
C PRO A 13 -65.18 -15.41 -120.58
N GLN A 14 -64.94 -14.22 -121.15
CA GLN A 14 -63.92 -13.32 -120.59
C GLN A 14 -64.14 -13.10 -119.08
N ASP A 15 -65.38 -13.24 -118.63
CA ASP A 15 -65.81 -13.25 -117.23
C ASP A 15 -65.15 -14.36 -116.39
N SER A 16 -64.86 -15.53 -116.96
CA SER A 16 -64.25 -16.66 -116.23
C SER A 16 -62.73 -16.54 -116.04
N LEU A 17 -62.01 -15.90 -116.96
CA LEU A 17 -60.57 -15.63 -116.82
C LEU A 17 -60.30 -14.51 -115.80
N GLU A 18 -61.17 -13.51 -115.74
CA GLU A 18 -61.14 -12.51 -114.67
C GLU A 18 -61.45 -13.12 -113.30
N GLU A 19 -62.39 -14.06 -113.21
CA GLU A 19 -62.69 -14.78 -111.97
C GLU A 19 -61.50 -15.63 -111.49
N TYR A 20 -60.79 -16.33 -112.39
CA TYR A 20 -59.58 -17.07 -112.02
C TYR A 20 -58.41 -16.15 -111.64
N ALA A 21 -58.25 -14.99 -112.29
CA ALA A 21 -57.24 -14.00 -111.91
C ALA A 21 -57.54 -13.41 -110.52
N LYS A 22 -58.80 -13.07 -110.24
CA LYS A 22 -59.26 -12.62 -108.92
C LYS A 22 -59.07 -13.71 -107.86
N ALA A 23 -59.39 -14.97 -108.15
CA ALA A 23 -59.17 -16.09 -107.24
C ALA A 23 -57.67 -16.33 -106.96
N LEU A 24 -56.80 -16.16 -107.96
CA LEU A 24 -55.35 -16.25 -107.78
C LEU A 24 -54.79 -15.10 -106.94
N ASP A 25 -55.31 -13.89 -107.11
CA ASP A 25 -54.91 -12.74 -106.28
C ASP A 25 -55.39 -12.89 -104.84
N VAL A 26 -56.58 -13.45 -104.62
CA VAL A 26 -57.08 -13.80 -103.28
C VAL A 26 -56.22 -14.88 -102.63
N GLU A 27 -55.82 -15.93 -103.35
CA GLU A 27 -54.94 -16.97 -102.79
C GLU A 27 -53.51 -16.48 -102.57
N LYS A 28 -52.97 -15.58 -103.41
CA LYS A 28 -51.69 -14.90 -103.13
C LYS A 28 -51.78 -14.03 -101.87
N ALA A 29 -52.86 -13.27 -101.72
CA ALA A 29 -53.08 -12.47 -100.52
C ALA A 29 -53.19 -13.36 -99.26
N ARG A 30 -53.84 -14.52 -99.36
CA ARG A 30 -53.94 -15.51 -98.29
C ARG A 30 -52.59 -16.17 -97.96
N ALA A 31 -51.77 -16.44 -98.98
CA ALA A 31 -50.41 -16.96 -98.80
C ALA A 31 -49.50 -15.92 -98.12
N GLU A 32 -49.56 -14.66 -98.55
CA GLU A 32 -48.85 -13.55 -97.91
C GLU A 32 -49.31 -13.34 -96.46
N GLU A 33 -50.61 -13.43 -96.19
CA GLU A 33 -51.16 -13.35 -94.83
C GLU A 33 -50.68 -14.52 -93.96
N SER A 34 -50.64 -15.73 -94.51
CA SER A 34 -50.10 -16.90 -93.82
C SER A 34 -48.60 -16.78 -93.53
N GLU A 35 -47.83 -16.21 -94.46
CA GLU A 35 -46.40 -15.91 -94.26
C GLU A 35 -46.19 -14.84 -93.19
N ARG A 36 -46.97 -13.74 -93.22
CA ARG A 36 -46.96 -12.72 -92.17
C ARG A 36 -47.29 -13.31 -90.81
N MET A 37 -48.32 -14.16 -90.73
CA MET A 37 -48.72 -14.83 -89.49
C MET A 37 -47.64 -15.80 -88.98
N TYR A 38 -46.98 -16.54 -89.87
CA TYR A 38 -45.84 -17.39 -89.51
C TYR A 38 -44.67 -16.57 -88.97
N MET A 39 -44.34 -15.44 -89.60
CA MET A 39 -43.26 -14.56 -89.13
C MET A 39 -43.56 -13.93 -87.77
N VAL A 40 -44.82 -13.53 -87.53
CA VAL A 40 -45.28 -13.06 -86.21
C VAL A 40 -45.15 -14.18 -85.18
N LEU A 41 -45.62 -15.39 -85.49
CA LEU A 41 -45.55 -16.53 -84.57
C LEU A 41 -44.11 -16.94 -84.27
N LYS A 42 -43.23 -16.93 -85.27
CA LYS A 42 -41.79 -17.20 -85.11
C LYS A 42 -41.15 -16.17 -84.18
N LYS A 43 -41.45 -14.88 -84.37
CA LYS A 43 -40.96 -13.83 -83.49
C LYS A 43 -41.45 -14.01 -82.05
N ILE A 44 -42.74 -14.29 -81.86
CA ILE A 44 -43.30 -14.57 -80.52
C ILE A 44 -42.60 -15.77 -79.89
N HIS A 45 -42.31 -16.83 -80.65
CA HIS A 45 -41.58 -17.98 -80.16
C HIS A 45 -40.14 -17.65 -79.74
N GLU A 46 -39.42 -16.85 -80.55
CA GLU A 46 -38.08 -16.37 -80.24
C GLU A 46 -38.07 -15.48 -78.98
N ASP A 47 -39.03 -14.56 -78.86
CA ASP A 47 -39.20 -13.69 -77.70
C ASP A 47 -39.50 -14.53 -76.43
N CYS A 48 -40.42 -15.50 -76.50
CA CYS A 48 -40.70 -16.41 -75.38
C CYS A 48 -39.50 -17.29 -75.01
N ALA A 49 -38.72 -17.76 -75.99
CA ALA A 49 -37.53 -18.56 -75.73
C ALA A 49 -36.45 -17.74 -75.02
N GLU A 50 -36.28 -16.47 -75.39
CA GLU A 50 -35.34 -15.57 -74.73
C GLU A 50 -35.81 -15.21 -73.32
N GLU A 51 -37.10 -14.92 -73.10
CA GLU A 51 -37.67 -14.71 -71.77
C GLU A 51 -37.48 -15.94 -70.87
N PHE A 52 -37.69 -17.15 -71.40
CA PHE A 52 -37.42 -18.39 -70.68
C PHE A 52 -35.93 -18.51 -70.30
N ARG A 53 -35.02 -18.20 -71.23
CA ARG A 53 -33.58 -18.23 -70.97
C ARG A 53 -33.16 -17.21 -69.91
N VAL A 54 -33.72 -16.00 -69.95
CA VAL A 54 -33.46 -14.93 -68.97
C VAL A 54 -33.96 -15.35 -67.59
N THR A 55 -35.19 -15.84 -67.48
CA THR A 55 -35.76 -16.31 -66.21
C THR A 55 -35.02 -17.53 -65.65
N GLN A 56 -34.58 -18.46 -66.50
CA GLN A 56 -33.73 -19.59 -66.10
C GLN A 56 -32.37 -19.12 -65.56
N ASN A 57 -31.73 -18.14 -66.20
CA ASN A 57 -30.46 -17.58 -65.72
C ASN A 57 -30.65 -16.80 -64.40
N GLN A 58 -31.75 -16.06 -64.26
CA GLN A 58 -32.07 -15.35 -63.02
C GLN A 58 -32.32 -16.32 -61.86
N THR A 59 -33.07 -17.40 -62.10
CA THR A 59 -33.30 -18.43 -61.07
C THR A 59 -32.00 -19.12 -60.66
N GLN A 60 -31.12 -19.48 -61.60
CA GLN A 60 -29.79 -20.02 -61.28
C GLN A 60 -28.94 -19.05 -60.45
N LYS A 61 -28.94 -17.76 -60.78
CA LYS A 61 -28.25 -16.73 -59.99
C LYS A 61 -28.80 -16.65 -58.57
N LEU A 62 -30.13 -16.64 -58.42
CA LEU A 62 -30.77 -16.61 -57.11
C LEU A 62 -30.41 -17.86 -56.29
N PHE A 63 -30.36 -19.04 -56.89
CA PHE A 63 -29.90 -20.26 -56.20
C PHE A 63 -28.46 -20.11 -55.70
N GLY A 64 -27.54 -19.62 -56.54
CA GLY A 64 -26.15 -19.39 -56.12
C GLY A 64 -26.02 -18.36 -54.99
N GLU A 65 -26.80 -17.28 -55.02
CA GLU A 65 -26.84 -16.30 -53.94
C GLU A 65 -27.38 -16.90 -52.63
N LEU A 66 -28.38 -17.77 -52.73
CA LEU A 66 -28.99 -18.45 -51.58
C LEU A 66 -28.00 -19.45 -50.95
N GLU A 67 -27.28 -20.22 -51.76
CA GLU A 67 -26.19 -21.10 -51.31
C GLU A 67 -25.07 -20.31 -50.65
N GLN A 68 -24.66 -19.17 -51.22
CA GLN A 68 -23.62 -18.33 -50.63
C GLN A 68 -24.07 -17.73 -49.28
N ARG A 69 -25.34 -17.31 -49.17
CA ARG A 69 -25.91 -16.82 -47.90
C ARG A 69 -25.97 -17.94 -46.86
N LEU A 70 -26.33 -19.16 -47.26
CA LEU A 70 -26.35 -20.31 -46.37
C LEU A 70 -24.94 -20.64 -45.86
N GLN A 71 -23.93 -20.67 -46.74
CA GLN A 71 -22.53 -20.87 -46.34
C GLN A 71 -22.03 -19.81 -45.35
N LYS A 72 -22.34 -18.53 -45.59
CA LYS A 72 -21.99 -17.43 -44.67
C LYS A 72 -22.68 -17.59 -43.32
N SER A 73 -23.94 -18.00 -43.31
CA SER A 73 -24.70 -18.29 -42.08
C SER A 73 -24.08 -19.45 -41.30
N ASP A 74 -23.68 -20.53 -41.98
CA ASP A 74 -23.03 -21.69 -41.37
C ASP A 74 -21.64 -21.35 -40.81
N GLU A 75 -20.88 -20.50 -41.49
CA GLU A 75 -19.60 -19.96 -41.01
C GLU A 75 -19.78 -19.12 -39.75
N ALA A 76 -20.72 -18.18 -39.75
CA ALA A 76 -21.05 -17.38 -38.58
C ALA A 76 -21.49 -18.26 -37.39
N GLY A 77 -22.29 -19.30 -37.66
CA GLY A 77 -22.70 -20.27 -36.65
C GLY A 77 -21.52 -21.08 -36.09
N ARG A 78 -20.54 -21.44 -36.93
CA ARG A 78 -19.30 -22.11 -36.47
C ARG A 78 -18.46 -21.19 -35.61
N GLU A 79 -18.34 -19.92 -35.98
CA GLU A 79 -17.56 -18.94 -35.22
C GLU A 79 -18.17 -18.67 -33.85
N LEU A 80 -19.48 -18.42 -33.78
CA LEU A 80 -20.19 -18.25 -32.50
C LEU A 80 -20.01 -19.46 -31.58
N ARG A 81 -20.04 -20.68 -32.13
CA ARG A 81 -19.78 -21.90 -31.35
C ARG A 81 -18.35 -21.94 -30.80
N ARG A 82 -17.34 -21.51 -31.57
CA ARG A 82 -15.96 -21.41 -31.09
C ARG A 82 -15.83 -20.38 -29.97
N THR A 83 -16.38 -19.19 -30.17
CA THR A 83 -16.35 -18.12 -29.17
C THR A 83 -17.02 -18.54 -27.86
N ILE A 84 -18.15 -19.25 -27.92
CA ILE A 84 -18.82 -19.78 -26.70
C ILE A 84 -17.91 -20.78 -25.96
N VAL A 85 -17.21 -21.66 -26.69
CA VAL A 85 -16.28 -22.63 -26.07
C VAL A 85 -15.08 -21.93 -25.45
N GLU A 86 -14.52 -20.93 -26.11
CA GLU A 86 -13.42 -20.10 -25.59
C GLU A 86 -13.86 -19.34 -24.32
N GLN A 87 -15.01 -18.67 -24.36
CA GLN A 87 -15.57 -17.97 -23.19
C GLN A 87 -15.86 -18.93 -22.03
N ALA A 88 -16.38 -20.13 -22.31
CA ALA A 88 -16.60 -21.13 -21.27
C ALA A 88 -15.28 -21.60 -20.62
N ARG A 89 -14.22 -21.73 -21.42
CA ARG A 89 -12.87 -22.01 -20.92
C ARG A 89 -12.35 -20.88 -20.05
N ASP A 90 -12.43 -19.63 -20.51
CA ASP A 90 -11.98 -18.46 -19.74
C ASP A 90 -12.72 -18.33 -18.40
N ILE A 91 -14.04 -18.56 -18.39
CA ILE A 91 -14.83 -18.59 -17.15
C ILE A 91 -14.33 -19.69 -16.20
N SER A 92 -13.96 -20.86 -16.73
CA SER A 92 -13.43 -21.96 -15.90
C SER A 92 -12.05 -21.65 -15.31
N GLU A 93 -11.17 -21.01 -16.08
CA GLU A 93 -9.84 -20.56 -15.63
C GLU A 93 -9.96 -19.44 -14.58
N LEU A 94 -10.89 -18.49 -14.79
CA LEU A 94 -11.22 -17.46 -13.80
C LEU A 94 -11.78 -18.06 -12.51
N ARG A 95 -12.62 -19.10 -12.57
CA ARG A 95 -13.11 -19.79 -11.37
C ARG A 95 -12.02 -20.53 -10.59
N LEU A 96 -10.99 -21.06 -11.28
CA LEU A 96 -9.86 -21.73 -10.64
C LEU A 96 -8.92 -20.73 -9.93
N THR A 97 -8.74 -19.55 -10.52
CA THR A 97 -7.90 -18.46 -9.99
C THR A 97 -8.61 -17.63 -8.93
N GLN A 98 -9.95 -17.61 -8.91
CA GLN A 98 -10.71 -16.93 -7.88
C GLN A 98 -10.39 -17.48 -6.48
N LEU A 99 -10.20 -16.53 -5.57
CA LEU A 99 -9.89 -16.79 -4.18
C LEU A 99 -11.16 -17.27 -3.48
N THR A 100 -11.35 -18.60 -3.42
CA THR A 100 -12.52 -19.18 -2.75
C THR A 100 -12.52 -18.83 -1.27
N PRO A 101 -13.69 -18.73 -0.61
CA PRO A 101 -13.78 -18.43 0.82
C PRO A 101 -12.92 -19.35 1.69
N GLN A 102 -12.81 -20.63 1.31
CA GLN A 102 -11.95 -21.59 2.01
C GLN A 102 -10.46 -21.24 1.87
N LYS A 103 -10.00 -20.83 0.67
CA LYS A 103 -8.62 -20.36 0.48
C LYS A 103 -8.36 -19.06 1.25
N GLN A 104 -9.34 -18.17 1.32
CA GLN A 104 -9.25 -16.94 2.13
C GLN A 104 -9.13 -17.24 3.62
N GLU A 105 -9.89 -18.21 4.12
CA GLU A 105 -9.85 -18.61 5.51
C GLU A 105 -8.53 -19.30 5.88
N VAL A 106 -8.00 -20.16 5.00
CA VAL A 106 -6.66 -20.75 5.17
C VAL A 106 -5.58 -19.66 5.17
N LEU A 107 -5.68 -18.65 4.29
CA LEU A 107 -4.74 -17.52 4.29
C LEU A 107 -4.87 -16.67 5.56
N ARG A 108 -6.08 -16.39 6.03
CA ARG A 108 -6.30 -15.68 7.30
C ARG A 108 -5.69 -16.43 8.48
N LEU A 109 -5.93 -17.74 8.57
CA LEU A 109 -5.35 -18.58 9.62
C LEU A 109 -3.82 -18.63 9.54
N SER A 110 -3.26 -18.71 8.33
CA SER A 110 -1.81 -18.69 8.12
C SER A 110 -1.18 -17.36 8.55
N VAL A 111 -1.79 -16.23 8.14
CA VAL A 111 -1.34 -14.88 8.55
C VAL A 111 -1.48 -14.70 10.06
N GLN A 112 -2.60 -15.14 10.64
CA GLN A 112 -2.82 -15.09 12.09
C GLN A 112 -1.76 -15.91 12.84
N ALA A 113 -1.49 -17.15 12.41
CA ALA A 113 -0.49 -18.00 13.04
C ALA A 113 0.93 -17.41 12.96
N GLU A 114 1.30 -16.80 11.83
CA GLU A 114 2.62 -16.16 11.70
C GLU A 114 2.73 -14.89 12.56
N LEU A 115 1.67 -14.09 12.65
CA LEU A 115 1.61 -12.94 13.55
C LEU A 115 1.71 -13.38 15.02
N GLU A 116 0.91 -14.36 15.44
CA GLU A 116 0.93 -14.92 16.79
C GLU A 116 2.32 -15.45 17.14
N LYS A 117 2.97 -16.18 16.23
CA LYS A 117 4.35 -16.66 16.39
C LYS A 117 5.34 -15.53 16.61
N GLN A 118 5.25 -14.44 15.84
CA GLN A 118 6.10 -13.26 16.03
C GLN A 118 5.86 -12.57 17.38
N TYR A 119 4.59 -12.41 17.79
CA TYR A 119 4.27 -11.84 19.10
C TYR A 119 4.76 -12.72 20.25
N HIS A 120 4.59 -14.05 20.16
CA HIS A 120 5.13 -14.97 21.16
C HIS A 120 6.65 -14.96 21.24
N ALA A 121 7.36 -14.75 20.12
CA ALA A 121 8.81 -14.58 20.14
C ALA A 121 9.22 -13.26 20.81
N LYS A 122 8.55 -12.14 20.49
CA LYS A 122 8.79 -10.84 21.13
C LYS A 122 8.50 -10.87 22.64
N LEU A 123 7.40 -11.50 23.05
CA LEU A 123 7.05 -11.66 24.46
C LEU A 123 8.07 -12.50 25.23
N ARG A 124 8.58 -13.59 24.62
CA ARG A 124 9.66 -14.38 25.22
C ARG A 124 10.94 -13.58 25.39
N ALA A 125 11.37 -12.85 24.36
CA ALA A 125 12.55 -11.97 24.45
C ALA A 125 12.40 -10.90 25.54
N LEU A 126 11.24 -10.23 25.61
CA LEU A 126 10.95 -9.27 26.67
C LEU A 126 10.95 -9.91 28.07
N HIS A 127 10.50 -11.15 28.19
CA HIS A 127 10.53 -11.88 29.46
C HIS A 127 11.96 -12.23 29.87
N GLU A 128 12.77 -12.70 28.93
CA GLU A 128 14.21 -12.96 29.13
C GLU A 128 14.95 -11.69 29.55
N ASP A 129 14.75 -10.57 28.85
CA ASP A 129 15.32 -9.26 29.20
C ASP A 129 14.88 -8.81 30.60
N ASN A 130 13.60 -8.98 30.95
CA ASN A 130 13.10 -8.66 32.28
C ASN A 130 13.78 -9.50 33.37
N THR A 131 13.96 -10.80 33.12
CA THR A 131 14.66 -11.69 34.05
C THR A 131 16.14 -11.34 34.19
N ALA A 132 16.81 -10.96 33.10
CA ALA A 132 18.19 -10.51 33.10
C ALA A 132 18.35 -9.18 33.86
N LEU A 133 17.44 -8.23 33.66
CA LEU A 133 17.41 -6.96 34.40
C LEU A 133 17.17 -7.19 35.89
N LYS A 134 16.23 -8.06 36.28
CA LYS A 134 16.02 -8.44 37.68
C LYS A 134 17.27 -9.03 38.32
N SER A 135 17.95 -9.94 37.60
CA SER A 135 19.22 -10.51 38.06
C SER A 135 20.30 -9.44 38.24
N LYS A 136 20.44 -8.52 37.27
CA LYS A 136 21.39 -7.42 37.35
C LYS A 136 21.10 -6.46 38.50
N VAL A 137 19.83 -6.13 38.74
CA VAL A 137 19.41 -5.32 39.89
C VAL A 137 19.74 -6.02 41.19
N ALA A 138 19.46 -7.33 41.32
CA ALA A 138 19.85 -8.10 42.49
C ALA A 138 21.38 -8.07 42.70
N GLY A 139 22.16 -8.25 41.64
CA GLY A 139 23.63 -8.13 41.68
C GLY A 139 24.10 -6.76 42.18
N LEU A 140 23.51 -5.67 41.67
CA LEU A 140 23.83 -4.31 42.10
C LEU A 140 23.44 -4.06 43.56
N ILE A 141 22.35 -4.65 44.05
CA ILE A 141 21.96 -4.55 45.47
C ILE A 141 23.01 -5.23 46.35
N TYR A 142 23.48 -6.42 45.97
CA TYR A 142 24.55 -7.10 46.71
C TYR A 142 25.87 -6.33 46.67
N GLU A 143 26.25 -5.80 45.50
CA GLU A 143 27.46 -4.97 45.36
C GLU A 143 27.38 -3.69 46.20
N ASN A 144 26.23 -3.02 46.20
CA ASN A 144 26.00 -1.83 47.02
C ASN A 144 26.09 -2.16 48.53
N SER A 145 25.51 -3.28 48.96
CA SER A 145 25.62 -3.75 50.34
C SER A 145 27.08 -4.05 50.73
N ALA A 146 27.86 -4.64 49.82
CA ALA A 146 29.28 -4.90 50.05
C ALA A 146 30.07 -3.59 50.17
N LEU A 147 29.85 -2.63 49.25
CA LEU A 147 30.49 -1.32 49.29
C LEU A 147 30.12 -0.52 50.54
N THR A 148 28.86 -0.62 51.01
CA THR A 148 28.43 0.01 52.25
C THR A 148 29.17 -0.58 53.45
N GLY A 149 29.33 -1.90 53.52
CA GLY A 149 30.15 -2.55 54.54
C GLY A 149 31.63 -2.14 54.50
N ASP A 150 32.21 -2.01 53.30
CA ASP A 150 33.58 -1.52 53.11
C ASP A 150 33.73 -0.05 53.55
N LEU A 151 32.72 0.78 53.32
CA LEU A 151 32.71 2.17 53.79
C LEU A 151 32.63 2.23 55.32
N GLU A 152 31.72 1.47 55.93
CA GLU A 152 31.58 1.42 57.40
C GLU A 152 32.86 0.93 58.09
N THR A 153 33.50 -0.11 57.56
CA THR A 153 34.78 -0.60 58.08
C THR A 153 35.89 0.45 57.96
N ARG A 154 36.01 1.12 56.81
CA ARG A 154 36.97 2.22 56.64
C ARG A 154 36.69 3.40 57.55
N GLU A 155 35.44 3.74 57.81
CA GLU A 155 35.10 4.78 58.79
C GLU A 155 35.54 4.41 60.20
N VAL A 156 35.34 3.16 60.61
CA VAL A 156 35.79 2.65 61.91
C VAL A 156 37.32 2.68 62.00
N GLU A 157 38.02 2.23 60.96
CA GLU A 157 39.49 2.30 60.88
C GLU A 157 39.99 3.74 60.94
N PHE A 158 39.36 4.65 60.21
CA PHE A 158 39.72 6.07 60.23
C PHE A 158 39.48 6.69 61.61
N LYS A 159 38.35 6.39 62.27
CA LYS A 159 38.07 6.83 63.64
C LYS A 159 39.11 6.31 64.63
N ARG A 160 39.52 5.04 64.53
CA ARG A 160 40.60 4.45 65.34
C ARG A 160 41.94 5.12 65.08
N ALA A 161 42.34 5.26 63.81
CA ALA A 161 43.59 5.92 63.44
C ALA A 161 43.65 7.37 63.92
N LYS A 162 42.53 8.11 63.81
CA LYS A 162 42.39 9.47 64.36
C LYS A 162 42.55 9.49 65.87
N SER A 163 41.91 8.57 66.59
CA SER A 163 42.03 8.44 68.05
C SER A 163 43.46 8.09 68.48
N ASP A 164 44.11 7.14 67.82
CA ASP A 164 45.49 6.75 68.09
C ASP A 164 46.46 7.91 67.83
N LEU A 165 46.22 8.68 66.77
CA LEU A 165 47.01 9.85 66.44
C LEU A 165 46.81 10.96 67.47
N ALA A 166 45.57 11.23 67.89
CA ALA A 166 45.25 12.16 68.96
C ALA A 166 45.95 11.77 70.27
N ALA A 167 45.82 10.51 70.70
CA ALA A 167 46.49 10.00 71.90
C ALA A 167 48.02 10.09 71.82
N LYS A 168 48.63 9.86 70.63
CA LYS A 168 50.07 10.05 70.42
C LYS A 168 50.47 11.52 70.59
N TYR A 169 49.69 12.46 70.06
CA TYR A 169 49.99 13.89 70.19
C TYR A 169 49.70 14.42 71.60
N GLU A 170 48.67 13.92 72.29
CA GLU A 170 48.41 14.23 73.70
C GLU A 170 49.57 13.77 74.59
N ARG A 171 50.08 12.55 74.40
CA ARG A 171 51.28 12.08 75.11
C ARG A 171 52.50 12.97 74.85
N LYS A 172 52.74 13.34 73.58
CA LYS A 172 53.82 14.27 73.23
C LYS A 172 53.64 15.64 73.86
N LEU A 173 52.41 16.16 73.91
CA LEU A 173 52.11 17.42 74.58
C LEU A 173 52.36 17.32 76.08
N ASP A 174 52.02 16.21 76.71
CA ASP A 174 52.29 15.99 78.13
C ASP A 174 53.77 15.79 78.42
N ASP A 175 54.51 15.11 77.53
CA ASP A 175 55.97 15.01 77.62
C ASP A 175 56.63 16.38 77.44
N TRP A 176 56.16 17.19 76.49
CA TRP A 176 56.63 18.56 76.29
C TRP A 176 56.27 19.48 77.46
N LYS A 177 55.11 19.28 78.11
CA LYS A 177 54.76 19.97 79.35
C LYS A 177 55.70 19.56 80.48
N ARG A 178 55.98 18.26 80.65
CA ARG A 178 56.95 17.77 81.64
C ARG A 178 58.37 18.27 81.36
N GLU A 179 58.77 18.35 80.11
CA GLU A 179 60.08 18.87 79.68
C GLU A 179 60.17 20.39 79.85
N LYS A 180 59.08 21.13 79.57
CA LYS A 180 58.95 22.55 79.90
C LYS A 180 59.02 22.79 81.40
N ASP A 181 58.32 21.99 82.21
CA ASP A 181 58.30 22.10 83.67
C ASP A 181 59.65 21.70 84.29
N ALA A 182 60.37 20.75 83.68
CA ALA A 182 61.76 20.40 84.03
C ALA A 182 62.78 21.47 83.59
N ALA A 183 62.55 22.13 82.44
CA ALA A 183 63.36 23.23 81.93
C ALA A 183 63.09 24.56 82.67
N ALA A 184 62.00 24.67 83.43
CA ALA A 184 61.65 25.84 84.24
C ALA A 184 62.45 25.94 85.57
N LEU A 185 63.30 24.96 85.91
CA LEU A 185 63.99 24.88 87.20
C LEU A 185 65.49 25.23 87.19
N VAL A 186 66.02 25.88 86.16
CA VAL A 186 67.41 26.38 86.17
C VAL A 186 67.52 27.71 85.42
N VAL A 187 67.65 28.80 86.18
CA VAL A 187 68.18 30.08 85.67
C VAL A 187 69.21 30.59 86.69
N PRO A 188 70.45 30.88 86.25
CA PRO A 188 71.16 32.01 86.80
C PRO A 188 71.51 33.06 85.73
N ALA A 189 71.29 34.29 86.17
CA ALA A 189 72.02 35.53 85.91
C ALA A 189 72.79 35.68 84.59
N VAL A 190 72.21 36.55 83.76
CA VAL A 190 72.78 37.52 82.81
C VAL A 190 74.32 37.56 82.75
N ASP A 191 74.83 37.17 81.58
CA ASP A 191 76.21 37.40 81.16
C ASP A 191 76.19 38.13 79.81
N VAL A 192 77.08 39.11 79.60
CA VAL A 192 77.04 40.04 78.45
C VAL A 192 77.36 39.33 77.11
N GLN A 193 77.93 38.12 77.15
CA GLN A 193 77.99 37.21 76.00
C GLN A 193 76.62 36.69 75.55
N ARG A 194 75.67 36.54 76.49
CA ARG A 194 74.29 36.13 76.21
C ARG A 194 73.57 37.19 75.39
N HIS A 195 73.88 38.47 75.54
CA HIS A 195 73.25 39.51 74.71
C HIS A 195 73.66 39.38 73.24
N ARG A 196 74.94 39.07 72.94
CA ARG A 196 75.41 38.80 71.57
C ARG A 196 74.87 37.48 71.02
N GLN A 197 74.73 36.45 71.87
CA GLN A 197 74.09 35.20 71.49
C GLN A 197 72.59 35.41 71.20
N LEU A 198 71.89 36.16 72.05
CA LEU A 198 70.50 36.54 71.85
C LEU A 198 70.32 37.42 70.61
N GLN A 199 71.32 38.22 70.22
CA GLN A 199 71.28 39.00 68.99
C GLN A 199 71.38 38.11 67.74
N ARG A 200 72.26 37.09 67.76
CA ARG A 200 72.30 36.05 66.71
C ARG A 200 71.06 35.16 66.71
N ASP A 201 70.53 34.85 67.89
CA ASP A 201 69.30 34.09 68.02
C ASP A 201 68.10 34.93 67.53
N ASN A 202 68.11 36.24 67.73
CA ASN A 202 67.11 37.18 67.23
C ASN A 202 67.18 37.29 65.70
N GLU A 203 68.38 37.39 65.11
CA GLU A 203 68.57 37.30 63.65
C GLU A 203 68.09 35.94 63.10
N GLY A 204 68.38 34.84 63.81
CA GLY A 204 67.90 33.51 63.48
C GLY A 204 66.38 33.31 63.68
N LEU A 205 65.76 34.10 64.55
CA LEU A 205 64.30 34.17 64.72
C LEU A 205 63.66 35.03 63.64
N GLU A 206 64.27 36.15 63.24
CA GLU A 206 63.81 36.97 62.12
C GLU A 206 63.80 36.18 60.80
N VAL A 207 64.83 35.37 60.54
CA VAL A 207 64.83 34.47 59.38
C VAL A 207 63.72 33.42 59.48
N ARG A 208 63.45 32.89 60.68
CA ARG A 208 62.33 31.95 60.90
C ARG A 208 60.97 32.62 60.72
N VAL A 209 60.80 33.86 61.18
CA VAL A 209 59.58 34.65 60.99
C VAL A 209 59.38 34.93 59.50
N LYS A 210 60.42 35.28 58.75
CA LYS A 210 60.34 35.45 57.29
C LYS A 210 59.99 34.14 56.57
N ALA A 211 60.56 33.01 57.01
CA ALA A 211 60.21 31.69 56.46
C ALA A 211 58.74 31.33 56.76
N GLN A 212 58.25 31.59 57.98
CA GLN A 212 56.86 31.38 58.37
C GLN A 212 55.91 32.34 57.64
N GLN A 213 56.30 33.58 57.40
CA GLN A 213 55.53 34.53 56.58
C GLN A 213 55.41 34.03 55.14
N ALA A 214 56.51 33.52 54.55
CA ALA A 214 56.47 32.89 53.24
C ALA A 214 55.57 31.64 53.21
N GLU A 215 55.62 30.79 54.24
CA GLU A 215 54.69 29.65 54.37
C GLU A 215 53.23 30.12 54.45
N MET A 216 52.94 31.15 55.24
CA MET A 216 51.59 31.74 55.33
C MET A 216 51.11 32.34 54.00
N GLU A 217 51.99 32.98 53.24
CA GLU A 217 51.68 33.47 51.89
C GLU A 217 51.40 32.31 50.93
N THR A 218 52.15 31.21 50.99
CA THR A 218 51.85 30.01 50.18
C THR A 218 50.54 29.33 50.57
N ILE A 219 50.20 29.33 51.86
CA ILE A 219 48.91 28.80 52.34
C ILE A 219 47.76 29.68 51.84
N ARG A 220 47.88 31.02 51.96
CA ARG A 220 46.88 31.96 51.44
C ARG A 220 46.70 31.86 49.93
N ALA A 221 47.80 31.72 49.17
CA ALA A 221 47.74 31.48 47.73
C ALA A 221 47.06 30.13 47.41
N GLY A 222 47.33 29.08 48.18
CA GLY A 222 46.67 27.79 48.07
C GLY A 222 45.17 27.83 48.42
N GLU A 223 44.78 28.62 49.42
CA GLU A 223 43.38 28.86 49.78
C GLU A 223 42.63 29.64 48.70
N ALA A 224 43.24 30.72 48.17
CA ALA A 224 42.67 31.48 47.06
C ALA A 224 42.46 30.59 45.82
N LYS A 225 43.44 29.75 45.47
CA LYS A 225 43.30 28.79 44.37
C LYS A 225 42.19 27.78 44.60
N ARG A 226 42.07 27.23 45.82
CA ARG A 226 40.97 26.31 46.16
C ARG A 226 39.60 27.00 46.13
N ALA A 227 39.51 28.27 46.52
CA ALA A 227 38.29 29.05 46.43
C ALA A 227 37.89 29.31 44.96
N GLU A 228 38.85 29.60 44.09
CA GLU A 228 38.63 29.72 42.64
C GLU A 228 38.17 28.40 42.02
N GLU A 229 38.81 27.27 42.38
CA GLU A 229 38.41 25.93 41.94
C GLU A 229 36.98 25.58 42.44
N ALA A 230 36.66 25.88 43.70
CA ALA A 230 35.32 25.69 44.25
C ALA A 230 34.28 26.54 43.51
N HIS A 231 34.57 27.81 43.23
CA HIS A 231 33.68 28.67 42.46
C HIS A 231 33.52 28.19 41.00
N ALA A 232 34.60 27.75 40.36
CA ALA A 232 34.55 27.19 39.00
C ALA A 232 33.71 25.91 38.94
N THR A 233 33.86 25.01 39.92
CA THR A 233 33.03 23.79 40.01
C THR A 233 31.56 24.12 40.29
N PHE A 234 31.27 25.06 41.19
CA PHE A 234 29.90 25.52 41.45
C PHE A 234 29.24 26.15 40.21
N LYS A 235 29.98 26.98 39.47
CA LYS A 235 29.50 27.58 38.21
C LYS A 235 29.20 26.50 37.17
N ALA A 236 30.09 25.52 37.01
CA ALA A 236 29.88 24.39 36.09
C ALA A 236 28.66 23.54 36.49
N GLN A 237 28.48 23.28 37.79
CA GLN A 237 27.30 22.58 38.31
C GLN A 237 26.01 23.37 38.05
N THR A 238 26.03 24.69 38.26
CA THR A 238 24.88 25.57 38.00
C THR A 238 24.51 25.59 36.52
N GLN A 239 25.50 25.68 35.63
CA GLN A 239 25.29 25.56 34.18
C GLN A 239 24.69 24.20 33.82
N ARG A 240 25.20 23.12 34.41
CA ARG A 240 24.66 21.78 34.16
C ARG A 240 23.22 21.61 34.64
N VAL A 241 22.87 22.20 35.77
CA VAL A 241 21.48 22.24 36.26
C VAL A 241 20.60 23.01 35.29
N ALA A 242 21.02 24.18 34.81
CA ALA A 242 20.27 24.96 33.83
C ALA A 242 20.04 24.20 32.51
N GLU A 243 21.06 23.52 31.98
CA GLU A 243 20.94 22.65 30.80
C GLU A 243 19.92 21.52 31.00
N LEU A 244 19.95 20.88 32.17
CA LEU A 244 19.01 19.80 32.49
C LEU A 244 17.58 20.33 32.64
N THR A 245 17.40 21.52 33.23
CA THR A 245 16.09 22.17 33.34
C THR A 245 15.50 22.47 31.96
N LEU A 246 16.28 23.06 31.06
CA LEU A 246 15.84 23.32 29.68
C LEU A 246 15.48 22.03 28.93
N LYS A 247 16.24 20.96 29.14
CA LYS A 247 15.94 19.65 28.56
C LYS A 247 14.64 19.05 29.13
N VAL A 248 14.36 19.24 30.41
CA VAL A 248 13.09 18.80 31.01
C VAL A 248 11.92 19.60 30.44
N GLU A 249 12.08 20.90 30.22
CA GLU A 249 11.06 21.75 29.60
C GLU A 249 10.80 21.35 28.15
N SER A 250 11.83 21.05 27.36
CA SER A 250 11.66 20.57 25.98
C SER A 250 10.92 19.23 25.94
N LEU A 251 11.28 18.29 26.81
CA LEU A 251 10.61 16.99 26.91
C LEU A 251 9.14 17.12 27.36
N LYS A 252 8.81 18.10 28.21
CA LYS A 252 7.42 18.40 28.59
C LYS A 252 6.63 18.95 27.40
N ALA A 253 7.23 19.86 26.61
CA ALA A 253 6.61 20.37 25.40
C ALA A 253 6.36 19.26 24.37
N GLU A 254 7.31 18.35 24.18
CA GLU A 254 7.16 17.17 23.33
C GLU A 254 6.04 16.24 23.85
N LEU A 255 6.00 15.96 25.15
CA LEU A 255 4.95 15.16 25.76
C LEU A 255 3.56 15.75 25.54
N ASP A 256 3.40 17.07 25.72
CA ASP A 256 2.12 17.73 25.52
C ASP A 256 1.75 17.84 24.03
N GLY A 257 2.74 17.96 23.14
CA GLY A 257 2.53 17.82 21.69
C GLY A 257 2.01 16.43 21.30
N GLN A 258 2.63 15.37 21.84
CA GLN A 258 2.19 13.99 21.62
C GLN A 258 0.79 13.73 22.19
N LYS A 259 0.46 14.27 23.37
CA LYS A 259 -0.91 14.18 23.92
C LYS A 259 -1.95 14.80 22.99
N ARG A 260 -1.71 16.02 22.50
CA ARG A 260 -2.61 16.68 21.54
C ARG A 260 -2.79 15.85 20.27
N GLN A 261 -1.72 15.25 19.75
CA GLN A 261 -1.78 14.35 18.60
C GLN A 261 -2.63 13.10 18.90
N THR A 262 -2.46 12.49 20.07
CA THR A 262 -3.28 11.34 20.47
C THR A 262 -4.76 11.68 20.67
N ASP A 263 -5.05 12.87 21.19
CA ASP A 263 -6.43 13.33 21.37
C ASP A 263 -7.09 13.67 20.02
N ALA A 264 -6.35 14.29 19.09
CA ALA A 264 -6.83 14.52 17.72
C ALA A 264 -7.13 13.20 16.99
N LEU A 265 -6.24 12.20 17.10
CA LEU A 265 -6.48 10.87 16.54
C LEU A 265 -7.68 10.16 17.17
N ARG A 266 -7.89 10.31 18.49
CA ARG A 266 -9.09 9.77 19.16
C ARG A 266 -10.38 10.39 18.63
N VAL A 267 -10.40 11.70 18.41
CA VAL A 267 -11.56 12.39 17.83
C VAL A 267 -11.82 11.86 16.42
N GLN A 268 -10.80 11.78 15.56
CA GLN A 268 -10.93 11.23 14.20
C GLN A 268 -11.46 9.79 14.20
N VAL A 269 -10.97 8.93 15.12
CA VAL A 269 -11.46 7.56 15.26
C VAL A 269 -12.94 7.55 15.67
N SER A 270 -13.37 8.44 16.56
CA SER A 270 -14.77 8.56 16.96
C SER A 270 -15.67 9.03 15.81
N GLU A 271 -15.23 10.01 15.02
CA GLU A 271 -15.94 10.49 13.84
C GLU A 271 -16.08 9.39 12.78
N LEU A 272 -14.98 8.66 12.50
CA LEU A 272 -15.00 7.52 11.59
C LEU A 272 -15.94 6.40 12.08
N ALA A 273 -15.98 6.14 13.39
CA ALA A 273 -16.92 5.17 13.97
C ALA A 273 -18.38 5.61 13.75
N THR A 274 -18.70 6.90 13.95
CA THR A 274 -20.05 7.42 13.70
C THR A 274 -20.42 7.40 12.21
N ALA A 275 -19.50 7.78 11.33
CA ALA A 275 -19.70 7.71 9.88
C ALA A 275 -19.92 6.26 9.41
N ASN A 276 -19.16 5.30 9.96
CA ASN A 276 -19.33 3.89 9.64
C ASN A 276 -20.67 3.34 10.14
N ALA A 277 -21.13 3.76 11.33
CA ALA A 277 -22.46 3.40 11.82
C ALA A 277 -23.58 3.94 10.90
N HIS A 278 -23.45 5.18 10.41
CA HIS A 278 -24.40 5.73 9.42
C HIS A 278 -24.40 4.98 8.09
N LEU A 279 -23.21 4.59 7.59
CA LEU A 279 -23.11 3.78 6.38
C LEU A 279 -23.72 2.39 6.56
N HIS A 280 -23.53 1.76 7.72
CA HIS A 280 -24.18 0.49 8.07
C HIS A 280 -25.70 0.62 8.07
N GLN A 281 -26.25 1.64 8.73
CA GLN A 281 -27.69 1.89 8.73
C GLN A 281 -28.24 2.14 7.32
N ARG A 282 -27.51 2.91 6.48
CA ARG A 282 -27.87 3.12 5.07
C ARG A 282 -27.87 1.82 4.29
N ASN A 283 -26.91 0.92 4.56
CA ASN A 283 -26.80 -0.38 3.92
C ASN A 283 -27.98 -1.28 4.30
N GLU A 284 -28.35 -1.33 5.58
CA GLU A 284 -29.53 -2.08 6.05
C GLU A 284 -30.81 -1.61 5.37
N LEU A 285 -31.03 -0.29 5.27
CA LEU A 285 -32.19 0.25 4.56
C LEU A 285 -32.21 -0.13 3.06
N LEU A 286 -31.05 -0.13 2.39
CA LEU A 286 -30.95 -0.56 0.99
C LEU A 286 -31.20 -2.08 0.83
N ILE A 287 -30.82 -2.90 1.82
CA ILE A 287 -31.14 -4.32 1.84
C ILE A 287 -32.65 -4.52 1.97
N ASP A 288 -33.31 -3.77 2.86
CA ASP A 288 -34.76 -3.82 3.05
C ASP A 288 -35.52 -3.36 1.79
N GLU A 289 -35.08 -2.26 1.16
CA GLU A 289 -35.62 -1.78 -0.12
C GLU A 289 -35.46 -2.84 -1.23
N LYS A 290 -34.29 -3.49 -1.30
CA LYS A 290 -34.06 -4.58 -2.26
C LYS A 290 -35.02 -5.75 -2.02
N LEU A 291 -35.19 -6.18 -0.77
CA LEU A 291 -36.11 -7.26 -0.42
C LEU A 291 -37.57 -6.90 -0.78
N ALA A 292 -37.97 -5.64 -0.57
CA ALA A 292 -39.27 -5.15 -0.98
C ALA A 292 -39.45 -5.24 -2.50
N PHE A 293 -38.47 -4.77 -3.29
CA PHE A 293 -38.50 -4.88 -4.76
C PHE A 293 -38.50 -6.32 -5.27
N ASP A 294 -37.72 -7.22 -4.63
CA ASP A 294 -37.72 -8.64 -4.96
C ASP A 294 -39.12 -9.25 -4.74
N SER A 295 -39.79 -8.90 -3.63
CA SER A 295 -41.16 -9.36 -3.35
C SER A 295 -42.20 -8.80 -4.32
N GLU A 296 -42.07 -7.52 -4.71
CA GLU A 296 -42.95 -6.88 -5.68
C GLU A 296 -42.79 -7.52 -7.06
N ARG A 297 -41.54 -7.77 -7.49
CA ARG A 297 -41.22 -8.48 -8.72
C ARG A 297 -41.83 -9.88 -8.74
N GLU A 298 -41.71 -10.64 -7.66
CA GLU A 298 -42.33 -11.97 -7.55
C GLU A 298 -43.86 -11.90 -7.64
N SER A 299 -44.49 -10.91 -6.99
CA SER A 299 -45.93 -10.68 -7.10
C SER A 299 -46.37 -10.36 -8.53
N LEU A 300 -45.59 -9.54 -9.25
CA LEU A 300 -45.84 -9.16 -10.64
C LEU A 300 -45.68 -10.36 -11.58
N LEU A 301 -44.63 -11.17 -11.39
CA LEU A 301 -44.43 -12.41 -12.14
C LEU A 301 -45.59 -13.38 -11.92
N HIS A 302 -46.05 -13.56 -10.68
CA HIS A 302 -47.17 -14.42 -10.39
C HIS A 302 -48.48 -13.90 -11.02
N ARG A 303 -48.73 -12.58 -10.93
CA ARG A 303 -49.89 -11.93 -11.56
C ARG A 303 -49.89 -12.14 -13.08
N HIS A 304 -48.76 -11.91 -13.75
CA HIS A 304 -48.62 -12.14 -15.18
C HIS A 304 -48.77 -13.62 -15.56
N GLN A 305 -48.28 -14.56 -14.74
CA GLN A 305 -48.53 -15.99 -14.98
C GLN A 305 -50.02 -16.33 -14.92
N ILE A 306 -50.76 -15.76 -13.96
CA ILE A 306 -52.21 -15.92 -13.86
C ILE A 306 -52.91 -15.31 -15.07
N GLU A 307 -52.55 -14.09 -15.48
CA GLU A 307 -53.11 -13.44 -16.68
C GLU A 307 -52.88 -14.26 -17.94
N LEU A 308 -51.65 -14.76 -18.15
CA LEU A 308 -51.34 -15.65 -19.28
C LEU A 308 -52.12 -16.96 -19.24
N ALA A 309 -52.31 -17.54 -18.05
CA ALA A 309 -53.14 -18.74 -17.89
C ALA A 309 -54.61 -18.45 -18.22
N ASN A 310 -55.14 -17.30 -17.78
CA ASN A 310 -56.50 -16.86 -18.05
C ASN A 310 -56.72 -16.60 -19.55
N GLU A 311 -55.81 -15.88 -20.21
CA GLU A 311 -55.90 -15.62 -21.66
C GLU A 311 -55.78 -16.91 -22.49
N ARG A 312 -54.89 -17.84 -22.09
CA ARG A 312 -54.85 -19.19 -22.70
C ARG A 312 -56.18 -19.92 -22.50
N GLY A 313 -56.77 -19.84 -21.31
CA GLY A 313 -58.10 -20.39 -21.01
C GLY A 313 -59.18 -19.81 -21.93
N LYS A 314 -59.25 -18.48 -22.05
CA LYS A 314 -60.18 -17.78 -22.95
C LYS A 314 -59.99 -18.22 -24.40
N SER A 315 -58.75 -18.25 -24.91
CA SER A 315 -58.45 -18.69 -26.26
C SER A 315 -58.88 -20.14 -26.52
N VAL A 316 -58.69 -21.04 -25.55
CA VAL A 316 -59.18 -22.43 -25.64
C VAL A 316 -60.71 -22.45 -25.68
N THR A 317 -61.39 -21.71 -24.79
CA THR A 317 -62.85 -21.65 -24.80
C THR A 317 -63.41 -21.10 -26.11
N GLU A 318 -62.84 -20.02 -26.65
CA GLU A 318 -63.22 -19.45 -27.94
C GLU A 318 -62.99 -20.43 -29.09
N LYS A 319 -61.83 -21.11 -29.13
CA LYS A 319 -61.57 -22.17 -30.11
C LYS A 319 -62.61 -23.28 -30.05
N THR A 320 -63.02 -23.70 -28.85
CA THR A 320 -64.06 -24.72 -28.71
C THR A 320 -65.43 -24.21 -29.13
N ALA A 321 -65.75 -22.94 -28.89
CA ALA A 321 -67.00 -22.31 -29.35
C ALA A 321 -67.05 -22.22 -30.87
N LEU A 322 -65.98 -21.72 -31.51
CA LEU A 322 -65.85 -21.67 -32.97
C LEU A 322 -65.91 -23.06 -33.60
N LYS A 323 -65.32 -24.08 -32.95
CA LYS A 323 -65.41 -25.46 -33.44
C LYS A 323 -66.84 -25.99 -33.38
N LYS A 324 -67.58 -25.72 -32.30
CA LYS A 324 -69.00 -26.08 -32.19
C LYS A 324 -69.85 -25.36 -33.24
N GLU A 325 -69.59 -24.08 -33.48
CA GLU A 325 -70.28 -23.30 -34.52
C GLU A 325 -69.99 -23.84 -35.93
N ALA A 326 -68.73 -24.16 -36.22
CA ALA A 326 -68.33 -24.79 -37.48
C ALA A 326 -69.02 -26.16 -37.68
N ASP A 327 -69.10 -26.98 -36.62
CA ASP A 327 -69.78 -28.27 -36.68
C ASP A 327 -71.30 -28.09 -36.86
N SER A 328 -71.91 -27.07 -36.23
CA SER A 328 -73.32 -26.70 -36.42
C SER A 328 -73.61 -26.27 -37.87
N LEU A 329 -72.78 -25.38 -38.42
CA LEU A 329 -72.91 -24.91 -39.80
C LEU A 329 -72.71 -26.06 -40.81
N SER A 330 -71.79 -26.99 -40.55
CA SER A 330 -71.64 -28.19 -41.37
C SER A 330 -72.90 -29.06 -41.35
N ALA A 331 -73.54 -29.22 -40.20
CA ALA A 331 -74.79 -29.96 -40.08
C ALA A 331 -75.94 -29.25 -40.84
N GLU A 332 -76.04 -27.93 -40.75
CA GLU A 332 -77.00 -27.14 -41.55
C GLU A 332 -76.75 -27.29 -43.05
N ILE A 333 -75.49 -27.25 -43.50
CA ILE A 333 -75.13 -27.49 -44.90
C ILE A 333 -75.57 -28.89 -45.35
N GLU A 334 -75.39 -29.93 -44.54
CA GLU A 334 -75.85 -31.29 -44.87
C GLU A 334 -77.37 -31.38 -44.97
N ILE A 335 -78.10 -30.72 -44.06
CA ILE A 335 -79.57 -30.65 -44.11
C ILE A 335 -80.03 -29.97 -45.40
N ILE A 336 -79.45 -28.82 -45.73
CA ILE A 336 -79.78 -28.07 -46.96
C ILE A 336 -79.45 -28.89 -48.21
N LYS A 337 -78.32 -29.61 -48.24
CA LYS A 337 -77.98 -30.52 -49.34
C LYS A 337 -79.03 -31.64 -49.48
N GLY A 338 -79.46 -32.24 -48.37
CA GLY A 338 -80.52 -33.24 -48.38
C GLY A 338 -81.85 -32.69 -48.91
N GLN A 339 -82.22 -31.47 -48.51
CA GLN A 339 -83.40 -30.78 -49.02
C GLN A 339 -83.27 -30.51 -50.53
N LEU A 340 -82.12 -30.02 -50.99
CA LEU A 340 -81.85 -29.78 -52.41
C LEU A 340 -81.97 -31.07 -53.24
N ASP A 341 -81.43 -32.18 -52.76
CA ASP A 341 -81.51 -33.47 -53.45
C ASP A 341 -82.95 -34.01 -53.50
N SER A 342 -83.75 -33.79 -52.46
CA SER A 342 -85.18 -34.12 -52.46
C SER A 342 -85.98 -33.25 -53.44
N ALA A 343 -85.65 -31.97 -53.53
CA ALA A 343 -86.27 -31.02 -54.47
C ALA A 343 -85.91 -31.40 -55.92
N LYS A 344 -84.64 -31.74 -56.20
CA LYS A 344 -84.21 -32.26 -57.51
C LYS A 344 -84.99 -33.51 -57.92
N LYS A 345 -85.12 -34.49 -57.03
CA LYS A 345 -85.93 -35.70 -57.29
C LYS A 345 -87.40 -35.38 -57.58
N THR A 346 -87.97 -34.40 -56.87
CA THR A 346 -89.34 -33.95 -57.10
C THR A 346 -89.49 -33.27 -58.46
N VAL A 347 -88.53 -32.43 -58.85
CA VAL A 347 -88.48 -31.80 -60.19
C VAL A 347 -88.32 -32.85 -61.29
N GLU A 348 -87.47 -33.86 -61.11
CA GLU A 348 -87.32 -34.96 -62.06
C GLU A 348 -88.61 -35.79 -62.21
N LEU A 349 -89.30 -36.05 -61.10
CA LEU A 349 -90.61 -36.72 -61.13
C LEU A 349 -91.64 -35.87 -61.88
N GLN A 350 -91.75 -34.58 -61.57
CA GLN A 350 -92.65 -33.66 -62.26
C GLN A 350 -92.34 -33.59 -63.76
N ARG A 351 -91.06 -33.53 -64.13
CA ARG A 351 -90.62 -33.55 -65.53
C ARG A 351 -91.07 -34.81 -66.27
N SER A 352 -90.98 -35.98 -65.63
CA SER A 352 -91.47 -37.24 -66.24
C SER A 352 -93.02 -37.31 -66.34
N THR A 353 -93.75 -36.69 -65.41
CA THR A 353 -95.22 -36.59 -65.53
C THR A 353 -95.66 -35.63 -66.63
N VAL A 354 -94.92 -34.55 -66.87
CA VAL A 354 -95.20 -33.59 -67.94
C VAL A 354 -94.96 -34.25 -69.30
N THR A 355 -93.84 -34.95 -69.49
CA THR A 355 -93.57 -35.68 -70.73
C THR A 355 -94.58 -36.80 -71.00
N ALA A 356 -95.12 -37.45 -69.95
CA ALA A 356 -96.21 -38.41 -70.08
C ALA A 356 -97.53 -37.75 -70.54
N LYS A 357 -97.87 -36.57 -69.99
CA LYS A 357 -99.07 -35.80 -70.40
C LYS A 357 -98.94 -35.24 -71.81
N GLU A 358 -97.75 -34.82 -72.23
CA GLU A 358 -97.48 -34.36 -73.60
C GLU A 358 -97.69 -35.48 -74.64
N HIS A 359 -97.34 -36.73 -74.31
CA HIS A 359 -97.65 -37.88 -75.16
C HIS A 359 -99.16 -38.20 -75.22
N GLU A 360 -99.90 -38.00 -74.12
CA GLU A 360 -101.36 -38.20 -74.08
C GLU A 360 -102.12 -37.13 -74.91
N THR A 361 -101.67 -35.88 -74.89
CA THR A 361 -102.28 -34.80 -75.70
C THR A 361 -101.97 -34.94 -77.19
N GLN A 362 -100.79 -35.45 -77.55
CA GLN A 362 -100.46 -35.81 -78.93
C GLN A 362 -101.35 -36.93 -79.50
N LEU A 363 -101.77 -37.90 -78.68
CA LEU A 363 -102.73 -38.95 -79.07
C LEU A 363 -104.16 -38.42 -79.27
N LYS A 364 -104.57 -37.40 -78.52
CA LYS A 364 -105.89 -36.74 -78.66
C LYS A 364 -105.95 -35.80 -79.88
N LEU A 365 -104.83 -35.16 -80.24
CA LEU A 365 -104.73 -34.27 -81.41
C LEU A 365 -104.91 -35.02 -82.74
N ASN A 366 -104.42 -36.26 -82.84
CA ASN A 366 -104.56 -37.09 -84.05
C ASN A 366 -105.96 -37.69 -84.24
N GLN A 367 -106.82 -37.69 -83.22
CA GLN A 367 -108.20 -38.20 -83.29
C GLN A 367 -109.24 -37.09 -83.59
N LEU A 368 -108.89 -35.82 -83.37
CA LEU A 368 -109.77 -34.65 -83.61
C LEU A 368 -109.70 -34.11 -85.05
N ALA A 369 -108.69 -34.51 -85.83
CA ALA A 369 -108.50 -34.08 -87.23
C ALA A 369 -109.45 -34.73 -88.25
N GLN A 370 -110.25 -35.74 -87.88
CA GLN A 370 -111.09 -36.51 -88.83
C GLN A 370 -112.61 -36.28 -88.69
N LYS A 371 -113.07 -35.47 -87.72
CA LYS A 371 -114.51 -35.28 -87.42
C LYS A 371 -115.05 -33.84 -87.54
N HIS A 372 -114.22 -32.85 -87.87
CA HIS A 372 -114.59 -31.42 -87.83
C HIS A 372 -114.82 -30.78 -89.22
N ALA A 373 -115.25 -31.54 -90.23
CA ALA A 373 -115.37 -31.06 -91.61
C ALA A 373 -116.81 -30.80 -92.12
N SER A 374 -117.89 -31.03 -91.36
CA SER A 374 -119.26 -30.82 -91.90
C SER A 374 -120.23 -29.98 -91.06
N ASP A 375 -120.00 -29.76 -89.76
CA ASP A 375 -121.11 -29.28 -88.90
C ASP A 375 -120.89 -27.87 -88.29
N VAL A 376 -119.80 -27.16 -88.63
CA VAL A 376 -119.44 -25.85 -88.05
C VAL A 376 -120.14 -24.65 -88.73
N ALA A 377 -120.64 -24.79 -89.96
CA ALA A 377 -121.11 -23.64 -90.75
C ALA A 377 -122.47 -23.04 -90.33
N LEU A 378 -123.29 -23.73 -89.52
CA LEU A 378 -124.66 -23.30 -89.25
C LEU A 378 -124.90 -22.73 -87.84
N ILE A 379 -123.94 -22.89 -86.91
CA ILE A 379 -124.09 -22.49 -85.50
C ILE A 379 -123.24 -21.25 -85.14
N GLU A 380 -122.24 -20.87 -85.97
CA GLU A 380 -121.38 -19.69 -85.74
C GLU A 380 -122.06 -18.33 -85.95
N HIS A 381 -123.15 -18.24 -86.72
CA HIS A 381 -123.76 -16.93 -87.03
C HIS A 381 -124.51 -16.29 -85.83
N GLN A 382 -124.95 -17.08 -84.85
CA GLN A 382 -125.74 -16.58 -83.71
C GLN A 382 -124.92 -16.40 -82.41
N LYS A 383 -123.67 -16.89 -82.38
CA LYS A 383 -122.75 -16.79 -81.24
C LYS A 383 -121.85 -15.52 -81.30
N HIS A 384 -121.53 -15.04 -82.51
CA HIS A 384 -120.64 -13.88 -82.72
C HIS A 384 -121.15 -12.53 -82.19
N LEU A 385 -122.47 -12.33 -82.04
CA LEU A 385 -123.03 -11.07 -81.55
C LEU A 385 -122.97 -10.91 -80.03
N ALA A 386 -122.86 -12.02 -79.28
CA ALA A 386 -122.81 -12.00 -77.82
C ALA A 386 -121.37 -12.00 -77.26
N GLU A 387 -120.41 -12.63 -77.96
CA GLU A 387 -119.02 -12.76 -77.49
C GLU A 387 -118.13 -11.54 -77.80
N SER A 388 -118.49 -10.70 -78.78
CA SER A 388 -117.74 -9.49 -79.15
C SER A 388 -117.74 -8.41 -78.05
N ASN A 389 -118.79 -8.36 -77.22
CA ASN A 389 -118.94 -7.33 -76.18
C ASN A 389 -118.29 -7.70 -74.83
N LEU A 390 -117.96 -8.98 -74.58
CA LEU A 390 -117.38 -9.44 -73.31
C LEU A 390 -115.83 -9.55 -73.39
N ASN A 391 -115.28 -10.06 -74.50
CA ASN A 391 -113.83 -10.24 -74.67
C ASN A 391 -113.03 -8.92 -74.71
N SER A 392 -113.64 -7.80 -75.10
CA SER A 392 -112.94 -6.50 -75.12
C SER A 392 -112.84 -5.81 -73.75
N ALA A 393 -113.59 -6.31 -72.75
CA ALA A 393 -113.54 -5.82 -71.38
C ALA A 393 -112.54 -6.63 -70.52
N GLU A 394 -112.47 -7.94 -70.71
CA GLU A 394 -111.59 -8.85 -69.94
C GLU A 394 -110.10 -8.75 -70.37
N SER A 395 -109.82 -8.61 -71.68
CA SER A 395 -108.44 -8.45 -72.17
C SER A 395 -107.77 -7.14 -71.71
N ARG A 396 -108.54 -6.09 -71.39
CA ARG A 396 -108.02 -4.82 -70.87
C ARG A 396 -107.78 -4.83 -69.35
N HIS A 397 -108.35 -5.79 -68.63
CA HIS A 397 -108.15 -5.95 -67.19
C HIS A 397 -106.87 -6.76 -66.90
N GLU A 398 -106.67 -7.89 -67.59
CA GLU A 398 -105.48 -8.73 -67.41
C GLU A 398 -104.16 -8.02 -67.80
N GLU A 399 -104.19 -7.16 -68.82
CA GLU A 399 -103.02 -6.41 -69.25
C GLU A 399 -102.63 -5.32 -68.23
N ARG A 400 -103.62 -4.73 -67.55
CA ARG A 400 -103.38 -3.77 -66.45
C ARG A 400 -102.85 -4.44 -65.20
N GLU A 401 -103.35 -5.62 -64.84
CA GLU A 401 -102.83 -6.38 -63.68
C GLU A 401 -101.42 -6.91 -63.91
N LYS A 402 -101.09 -7.37 -65.13
CA LYS A 402 -99.72 -7.80 -65.49
C LYS A 402 -98.73 -6.63 -65.42
N VAL A 403 -99.12 -5.45 -65.89
CA VAL A 403 -98.28 -4.24 -65.82
C VAL A 403 -98.11 -3.74 -64.38
N LEU A 404 -99.16 -3.78 -63.55
CA LEU A 404 -99.05 -3.43 -62.13
C LEU A 404 -98.17 -4.44 -61.37
N ALA A 405 -98.25 -5.73 -61.67
CA ALA A 405 -97.41 -6.75 -61.06
C ALA A 405 -95.93 -6.55 -61.40
N THR A 406 -95.58 -6.28 -62.67
CA THR A 406 -94.18 -6.02 -63.07
C THR A 406 -93.65 -4.73 -62.43
N LEU A 407 -94.45 -3.65 -62.40
CA LEU A 407 -94.04 -2.40 -61.75
C LEU A 407 -93.84 -2.54 -60.24
N THR A 408 -94.62 -3.40 -59.57
CA THR A 408 -94.42 -3.68 -58.14
C THR A 408 -93.19 -4.55 -57.85
N GLU A 409 -92.79 -5.43 -58.77
CA GLU A 409 -91.61 -6.27 -58.59
C GLU A 409 -90.33 -5.49 -58.91
N ASP A 410 -90.33 -4.67 -59.97
CA ASP A 410 -89.23 -3.76 -60.30
C ASP A 410 -88.94 -2.79 -59.13
N ALA A 411 -89.99 -2.24 -58.51
CA ALA A 411 -89.86 -1.37 -57.34
C ALA A 411 -89.26 -2.09 -56.11
N LYS A 412 -89.61 -3.37 -55.88
CA LYS A 412 -89.02 -4.16 -54.79
C LYS A 412 -87.56 -4.51 -55.06
N ASP A 413 -87.21 -4.81 -56.30
CA ASP A 413 -85.82 -5.08 -56.68
C ASP A 413 -84.96 -3.81 -56.62
N GLU A 414 -85.52 -2.63 -56.90
CA GLU A 414 -84.87 -1.34 -56.63
C GLU A 414 -84.58 -1.16 -55.13
N VAL A 415 -85.55 -1.49 -54.26
CA VAL A 415 -85.39 -1.42 -52.79
C VAL A 415 -84.34 -2.41 -52.29
N ARG A 416 -84.37 -3.67 -52.74
CA ARG A 416 -83.35 -4.68 -52.40
C ARG A 416 -81.95 -4.25 -52.83
N ARG A 417 -81.81 -3.65 -54.02
CA ARG A 417 -80.54 -3.10 -54.50
C ARG A 417 -80.07 -1.93 -53.62
N ALA A 418 -80.97 -1.03 -53.23
CA ALA A 418 -80.64 0.08 -52.33
C ALA A 418 -80.25 -0.39 -50.91
N GLU A 419 -80.92 -1.42 -50.38
CA GLU A 419 -80.60 -2.03 -49.08
C GLU A 419 -79.24 -2.75 -49.10
N ALA A 420 -78.92 -3.47 -50.18
CA ALA A 420 -77.61 -4.11 -50.35
C ALA A 420 -76.46 -3.09 -50.42
N VAL A 421 -76.68 -1.97 -51.13
CA VAL A 421 -75.70 -0.86 -51.18
C VAL A 421 -75.54 -0.19 -49.82
N SER A 422 -76.65 0.04 -49.10
CA SER A 422 -76.65 0.59 -47.73
C SER A 422 -75.91 -0.32 -46.74
N ALA A 423 -76.11 -1.64 -46.82
CA ALA A 423 -75.38 -2.62 -46.02
C ALA A 423 -73.89 -2.63 -46.36
N GLY A 424 -73.52 -2.52 -47.64
CA GLY A 424 -72.14 -2.39 -48.09
C GLY A 424 -71.44 -1.16 -47.49
N LEU A 425 -72.08 0.01 -47.56
CA LEU A 425 -71.54 1.25 -46.99
C LEU A 425 -71.42 1.22 -45.46
N ARG A 426 -72.30 0.51 -44.75
CA ARG A 426 -72.18 0.32 -43.30
C ARG A 426 -70.98 -0.56 -42.94
N ASN A 427 -70.77 -1.65 -43.67
CA ASN A 427 -69.61 -2.52 -43.45
C ASN A 427 -68.29 -1.79 -43.74
N GLU A 428 -68.24 -0.97 -44.80
CA GLU A 428 -67.09 -0.11 -45.09
C GLU A 428 -66.85 0.94 -43.99
N LEU A 429 -67.91 1.56 -43.47
CA LEU A 429 -67.82 2.51 -42.36
C LEU A 429 -67.25 1.85 -41.10
N ASP A 430 -67.70 0.65 -40.75
CA ASP A 430 -67.20 -0.06 -39.57
C ASP A 430 -65.77 -0.58 -39.76
N ALA A 431 -65.40 -0.99 -40.97
CA ALA A 431 -64.01 -1.29 -41.32
C ALA A 431 -63.09 -0.06 -41.19
N ILE A 432 -63.55 1.12 -41.62
CA ILE A 432 -62.82 2.39 -41.47
C ILE A 432 -62.68 2.77 -39.98
N LYS A 433 -63.74 2.62 -39.17
CA LYS A 433 -63.68 2.88 -37.73
C LYS A 433 -62.68 1.95 -37.03
N LEU A 434 -62.69 0.66 -37.35
CA LEU A 434 -61.75 -0.30 -36.79
C LEU A 434 -60.30 0.10 -37.12
N ARG A 435 -60.05 0.44 -38.38
CA ARG A 435 -58.73 0.89 -38.84
C ARG A 435 -58.29 2.20 -38.17
N ASN A 436 -59.22 3.13 -37.94
CA ASN A 436 -58.93 4.37 -37.20
C ASN A 436 -58.57 4.09 -35.73
N ASN A 437 -59.28 3.18 -35.08
CA ASN A 437 -58.95 2.75 -33.71
C ASN A 437 -57.57 2.07 -33.63
N GLU A 438 -57.19 1.29 -34.65
CA GLU A 438 -55.84 0.70 -34.76
C GLU A 438 -54.77 1.77 -34.92
N TYR A 439 -55.00 2.79 -35.76
CA TYR A 439 -54.08 3.93 -35.90
C TYR A 439 -53.93 4.71 -34.58
N GLN A 440 -55.03 4.96 -33.86
CA GLN A 440 -54.97 5.61 -32.55
C GLN A 440 -54.16 4.81 -31.53
N ARG A 441 -54.32 3.48 -31.50
CA ARG A 441 -53.50 2.60 -30.63
C ARG A 441 -52.01 2.71 -31.00
N MET A 442 -51.70 2.62 -32.29
CA MET A 442 -50.33 2.75 -32.78
C MET A 442 -49.71 4.11 -32.42
N GLU A 443 -50.48 5.19 -32.50
CA GLU A 443 -50.03 6.53 -32.12
C GLU A 443 -49.81 6.65 -30.60
N THR A 444 -50.68 6.07 -29.77
CA THR A 444 -50.46 6.03 -28.31
C THR A 444 -49.22 5.23 -27.93
N ASP A 445 -48.94 4.12 -28.61
CA ASP A 445 -47.75 3.31 -28.35
C ASP A 445 -46.49 4.01 -28.85
N PHE A 446 -46.56 4.74 -29.97
CA PHE A 446 -45.47 5.59 -30.43
C PHE A 446 -45.12 6.68 -29.40
N ILE A 447 -46.13 7.35 -28.82
CA ILE A 447 -45.94 8.37 -27.77
C ILE A 447 -45.27 7.76 -26.53
N LYS A 448 -45.72 6.59 -26.07
CA LYS A 448 -45.09 5.89 -24.94
C LYS A 448 -43.64 5.53 -25.24
N LEU A 449 -43.36 5.06 -26.45
CA LEU A 449 -42.01 4.72 -26.88
C LEU A 449 -41.12 5.97 -26.95
N THR A 450 -41.64 7.11 -27.39
CA THR A 450 -40.89 8.38 -27.38
C THR A 450 -40.60 8.87 -25.97
N GLN A 451 -41.55 8.73 -25.04
CA GLN A 451 -41.34 9.06 -23.63
C GLN A 451 -40.29 8.15 -22.98
N SER A 452 -40.35 6.84 -23.25
CA SER A 452 -39.34 5.89 -22.79
C SER A 452 -37.96 6.21 -23.36
N HIS A 453 -37.86 6.50 -24.67
CA HIS A 453 -36.61 6.93 -25.29
C HIS A 453 -36.05 8.21 -24.65
N ALA A 454 -36.90 9.21 -24.37
CA ALA A 454 -36.48 10.44 -23.68
C ALA A 454 -35.94 10.15 -22.27
N SER A 455 -36.60 9.26 -21.52
CA SER A 455 -36.13 8.86 -20.18
C SER A 455 -34.78 8.12 -20.23
N LEU A 456 -34.59 7.24 -21.20
CA LEU A 456 -33.32 6.56 -21.43
C LEU A 456 -32.23 7.55 -21.85
N GLN A 457 -32.56 8.56 -22.66
CA GLN A 457 -31.63 9.64 -23.03
C GLN A 457 -31.18 10.45 -21.81
N THR A 458 -32.08 10.72 -20.86
CA THR A 458 -31.72 11.41 -19.61
C THR A 458 -30.83 10.53 -18.73
N GLU A 459 -31.12 9.24 -18.63
CA GLU A 459 -30.32 8.29 -17.86
C GLU A 459 -28.91 8.14 -18.45
N VAL A 460 -28.79 8.01 -19.77
CA VAL A 460 -27.50 7.99 -20.48
C VAL A 460 -26.72 9.28 -20.22
N SER A 461 -27.37 10.44 -20.26
CA SER A 461 -26.71 11.73 -19.98
C SER A 461 -26.21 11.82 -18.52
N ASP A 462 -26.97 11.30 -17.56
CA ASP A 462 -26.56 11.25 -16.16
C ASP A 462 -25.41 10.27 -15.92
N LEU A 463 -25.45 9.09 -16.56
CA LEU A 463 -24.34 8.13 -16.51
C LEU A 463 -23.06 8.73 -17.11
N LEU A 464 -23.15 9.44 -18.24
CA LEU A 464 -22.00 10.14 -18.82
C LEU A 464 -21.45 11.22 -17.89
N ARG A 465 -22.30 11.96 -17.18
CA ARG A 465 -21.90 12.94 -16.16
C ARG A 465 -21.19 12.26 -14.98
N GLN A 466 -21.69 11.12 -14.52
CA GLN A 466 -21.06 10.33 -13.46
C GLN A 466 -19.69 9.80 -13.92
N ILE A 467 -19.59 9.27 -15.13
CA ILE A 467 -18.32 8.82 -15.71
C ILE A 467 -17.30 9.98 -15.72
N ALA A 468 -17.67 11.15 -16.25
CA ALA A 468 -16.79 12.32 -16.27
C ALA A 468 -16.36 12.79 -14.86
N SER A 469 -17.24 12.65 -13.86
CA SER A 469 -16.92 12.91 -12.45
C SER A 469 -15.90 11.89 -11.91
N THR A 470 -16.12 10.60 -12.16
CA THR A 470 -15.19 9.55 -11.71
C THR A 470 -13.83 9.68 -12.37
N GLU A 471 -13.76 10.03 -13.66
CA GLU A 471 -12.51 10.29 -14.36
C GLU A 471 -11.72 11.44 -13.73
N LYS A 472 -12.39 12.51 -13.28
CA LYS A 472 -11.72 13.62 -12.56
C LYS A 472 -11.11 13.14 -11.25
N ILE A 473 -11.82 12.32 -10.49
CA ILE A 473 -11.31 11.75 -9.23
C ILE A 473 -10.13 10.82 -9.52
N VAL A 474 -10.22 9.97 -10.54
CA VAL A 474 -9.12 9.08 -10.95
C VAL A 474 -7.87 9.88 -11.31
N ARG A 475 -8.01 10.99 -12.04
CA ARG A 475 -6.89 11.88 -12.35
C ARG A 475 -6.27 12.50 -11.10
N ALA A 476 -7.09 13.03 -10.18
CA ALA A 476 -6.60 13.60 -8.92
C ALA A 476 -5.81 12.57 -8.08
N VAL A 477 -6.30 11.33 -8.00
CA VAL A 477 -5.60 10.23 -7.31
C VAL A 477 -4.29 9.85 -8.02
N GLN A 478 -4.26 9.88 -9.36
CA GLN A 478 -3.03 9.66 -10.13
C GLN A 478 -1.99 10.77 -9.88
N ASP A 479 -2.43 12.02 -9.78
CA ASP A 479 -1.57 13.17 -9.49
C ASP A 479 -1.00 13.08 -8.06
N GLU A 480 -1.83 12.77 -7.06
CA GLU A 480 -1.37 12.54 -5.67
C GLU A 480 -0.40 11.37 -5.58
N LYS A 481 -0.67 10.26 -6.29
CA LYS A 481 0.27 9.14 -6.38
C LYS A 481 1.62 9.59 -6.92
N GLY A 482 1.63 10.39 -7.99
CA GLY A 482 2.86 10.93 -8.57
C GLY A 482 3.64 11.82 -7.59
N HIS A 483 2.94 12.66 -6.82
CA HIS A 483 3.55 13.48 -5.77
C HIS A 483 4.19 12.62 -4.68
N LEU A 484 3.48 11.61 -4.18
CA LEU A 484 4.00 10.70 -3.15
C LEU A 484 5.22 9.90 -3.65
N GLU A 485 5.22 9.47 -4.91
CA GLU A 485 6.38 8.80 -5.50
C GLU A 485 7.62 9.71 -5.55
N GLN A 486 7.45 10.99 -5.88
CA GLN A 486 8.52 11.98 -5.85
C GLN A 486 9.04 12.24 -4.44
N GLU A 487 8.13 12.35 -3.46
CA GLU A 487 8.50 12.57 -2.06
C GLU A 487 9.28 11.37 -1.50
N ILE A 488 8.84 10.15 -1.79
CA ILE A 488 9.55 8.91 -1.44
C ILE A 488 10.95 8.89 -2.09
N ALA A 489 11.07 9.28 -3.37
CA ALA A 489 12.37 9.36 -4.03
C ALA A 489 13.30 10.37 -3.35
N SER A 490 12.78 11.55 -2.97
CA SER A 490 13.55 12.56 -2.25
C SER A 490 14.03 12.08 -0.87
N LEU A 491 13.18 11.35 -0.14
CA LEU A 491 13.50 10.77 1.17
C LEU A 491 14.56 9.66 1.05
N ARG A 492 14.47 8.82 0.00
CA ARG A 492 15.48 7.81 -0.28
C ARG A 492 16.85 8.41 -0.56
N ASN A 493 16.89 9.49 -1.35
CA ASN A 493 18.14 10.20 -1.64
C ASN A 493 18.73 10.82 -0.37
N ARG A 494 17.90 11.50 0.43
CA ARG A 494 18.33 12.12 1.70
C ARG A 494 18.86 11.09 2.70
N HIS A 495 18.21 9.92 2.79
CA HIS A 495 18.68 8.81 3.60
C HIS A 495 20.01 8.24 3.08
N HIS A 496 20.19 8.12 1.77
CA HIS A 496 21.45 7.69 1.19
C HIS A 496 22.60 8.68 1.48
N GLU A 497 22.34 9.97 1.38
CA GLU A 497 23.30 11.03 1.74
C GLU A 497 23.70 10.94 3.23
N GLN A 498 22.71 10.79 4.13
CA GLN A 498 22.97 10.60 5.56
C GLN A 498 23.80 9.36 5.84
N GLN A 499 23.54 8.24 5.15
CA GLN A 499 24.35 7.03 5.28
C GLN A 499 25.80 7.28 4.83
N LEU A 500 25.99 8.00 3.72
CA LEU A 500 27.31 8.35 3.23
C LEU A 500 28.08 9.22 4.24
N ASP A 501 27.42 10.17 4.88
CA ASP A 501 28.04 11.05 5.87
C ASP A 501 28.37 10.31 7.17
N VAL A 502 27.53 9.37 7.61
CA VAL A 502 27.86 8.47 8.73
C VAL A 502 29.10 7.65 8.42
N VAL A 503 29.22 7.08 7.20
CA VAL A 503 30.40 6.32 6.79
C VAL A 503 31.66 7.20 6.78
N LYS A 504 31.57 8.43 6.24
CA LYS A 504 32.70 9.39 6.27
C LYS A 504 33.10 9.74 7.71
N ALA A 505 32.13 9.97 8.59
CA ALA A 505 32.39 10.29 10.00
C ALA A 505 33.02 9.10 10.74
N GLN A 506 32.58 7.87 10.47
CA GLN A 506 33.19 6.65 11.00
C GLN A 506 34.64 6.52 10.53
N ALA A 507 34.91 6.65 9.24
CA ALA A 507 36.27 6.60 8.69
C ALA A 507 37.19 7.67 9.31
N ALA A 508 36.68 8.90 9.53
CA ALA A 508 37.42 9.96 10.20
C ALA A 508 37.73 9.64 11.68
N CYS A 509 36.80 8.98 12.39
CA CYS A 509 37.03 8.54 13.76
C CYS A 509 38.06 7.40 13.82
N GLU A 510 37.98 6.44 12.90
CA GLU A 510 38.95 5.35 12.79
C GLU A 510 40.36 5.88 12.48
N ALA A 511 40.49 6.84 11.58
CA ALA A 511 41.77 7.49 11.28
C ALA A 511 42.38 8.17 12.52
N LYS A 512 41.58 8.92 13.29
CA LYS A 512 42.03 9.54 14.55
C LYS A 512 42.45 8.50 15.60
N LEU A 513 41.75 7.37 15.67
CA LEU A 513 42.09 6.27 16.57
C LEU A 513 43.42 5.61 16.17
N GLN A 514 43.64 5.41 14.87
CA GLN A 514 44.91 4.91 14.34
C GLN A 514 46.07 5.87 14.64
N GLU A 515 45.88 7.18 14.43
CA GLU A 515 46.88 8.20 14.77
C GLU A 515 47.23 8.18 16.27
N ALA A 516 46.21 8.11 17.14
CA ALA A 516 46.41 8.02 18.58
C ALA A 516 47.16 6.73 18.97
N GLN A 517 46.86 5.61 18.32
CA GLN A 517 47.52 4.33 18.55
C GLN A 517 48.99 4.35 18.10
N ILE A 518 49.29 4.97 16.96
CA ILE A 518 50.67 5.20 16.49
C ILE A 518 51.41 6.07 17.51
N GLY A 519 50.84 7.21 17.92
CA GLY A 519 51.48 8.10 18.90
C GLY A 519 51.68 7.44 20.28
N TRP A 520 50.80 6.52 20.69
CA TRP A 520 50.99 5.74 21.91
C TRP A 520 52.14 4.73 21.77
N ASN A 521 52.23 4.04 20.62
CA ASN A 521 53.32 3.11 20.32
C ASN A 521 54.67 3.82 20.30
N GLU A 522 54.77 4.99 19.68
CA GLU A 522 56.00 5.80 19.65
C GLU A 522 56.43 6.21 21.07
N LYS A 523 55.49 6.66 21.91
CA LYS A 523 55.77 6.98 23.32
C LYS A 523 56.23 5.75 24.08
N ARG A 524 55.53 4.63 23.94
CA ARG A 524 55.93 3.35 24.55
C ARG A 524 57.35 2.98 24.15
N ASP A 525 57.67 3.04 22.86
CA ASP A 525 59.00 2.68 22.36
C ASP A 525 60.08 3.63 22.90
N SER A 526 59.77 4.93 23.04
CA SER A 526 60.68 5.89 23.69
C SER A 526 60.95 5.54 25.17
N TYR A 527 59.94 5.07 25.91
CA TYR A 527 60.11 4.62 27.28
C TYR A 527 60.90 3.32 27.36
N VAL A 528 60.70 2.38 26.42
CA VAL A 528 61.49 1.15 26.34
C VAL A 528 62.98 1.48 26.12
N VAL A 529 63.29 2.43 25.23
CA VAL A 529 64.66 2.90 25.02
C VAL A 529 65.23 3.56 26.28
N TYR A 530 64.43 4.41 26.96
CA TYR A 530 64.85 5.06 28.20
C TYR A 530 65.16 4.05 29.32
N VAL A 531 64.27 3.09 29.55
CA VAL A 531 64.45 2.03 30.55
C VAL A 531 65.68 1.20 30.22
N ARG A 532 65.87 0.81 28.95
CA ARG A 532 67.07 0.08 28.51
C ARG A 532 68.36 0.85 28.82
N ARG A 533 68.36 2.18 28.62
CA ARG A 533 69.50 3.04 28.95
C ARG A 533 69.78 3.08 30.45
N GLN A 534 68.74 3.18 31.28
CA GLN A 534 68.89 3.14 32.75
C GLN A 534 69.40 1.77 33.23
N ASP A 535 68.88 0.67 32.67
CA ASP A 535 69.34 -0.68 32.96
C ASP A 535 70.81 -0.88 32.57
N GLU A 536 71.25 -0.31 31.46
CA GLU A 536 72.66 -0.36 31.04
C GLU A 536 73.56 0.43 32.02
N MET A 537 73.11 1.59 32.48
CA MET A 537 73.81 2.37 33.51
C MET A 537 73.89 1.61 34.83
N LEU A 538 72.81 0.97 35.25
CA LEU A 538 72.78 0.12 36.43
C LEU A 538 73.70 -1.10 36.28
N ARG A 539 73.73 -1.74 35.11
CA ARG A 539 74.67 -2.83 34.80
C ARG A 539 76.12 -2.37 34.89
N LYS A 540 76.46 -1.23 34.28
CA LYS A 540 77.81 -0.62 34.37
C LYS A 540 78.17 -0.25 35.80
N GLY A 541 77.20 0.21 36.61
CA GLY A 541 77.39 0.46 38.04
C GLY A 541 77.67 -0.83 38.82
N LYS A 542 76.91 -1.90 38.55
CA LYS A 542 77.10 -3.22 39.17
C LYS A 542 78.45 -3.82 38.83
N THR A 543 78.90 -3.77 37.56
CA THR A 543 80.22 -4.28 37.18
C THR A 543 81.34 -3.52 37.89
N ARG A 544 81.28 -2.18 37.94
CA ARG A 544 82.25 -1.36 38.70
C ARG A 544 82.29 -1.71 40.19
N LEU A 545 81.15 -1.98 40.81
CA LEU A 545 81.09 -2.42 42.21
C LEU A 545 81.74 -3.79 42.42
N VAL A 546 81.52 -4.73 41.49
CA VAL A 546 82.18 -6.04 41.49
C VAL A 546 83.70 -5.87 41.35
N ASP A 547 84.16 -5.07 40.39
CA ASP A 547 85.60 -4.80 40.19
C ASP A 547 86.25 -4.17 41.43
N LEU A 548 85.58 -3.21 42.07
CA LEU A 548 86.06 -2.58 43.31
C LEU A 548 86.09 -3.57 44.48
N SER A 549 85.08 -4.45 44.60
CA SER A 549 85.03 -5.52 45.58
C SER A 549 86.18 -6.52 45.38
N GLU A 550 86.49 -6.90 44.15
CA GLU A 550 87.62 -7.77 43.81
C GLU A 550 88.97 -7.12 44.11
N LYS A 551 89.15 -5.84 43.74
CA LYS A 551 90.35 -5.05 44.11
C LYS A 551 90.51 -4.97 45.62
N HIS A 552 89.43 -4.75 46.36
CA HIS A 552 89.46 -4.70 47.82
C HIS A 552 89.80 -6.08 48.45
N LYS A 553 89.27 -7.17 47.88
CA LYS A 553 89.67 -8.55 48.27
C LYS A 553 91.15 -8.81 47.99
N ALA A 554 91.68 -8.36 46.85
CA ALA A 554 93.10 -8.48 46.50
C ALA A 554 94.00 -7.68 47.48
N LEU A 555 93.63 -6.44 47.78
CA LEU A 555 94.33 -5.61 48.78
C LEU A 555 94.31 -6.26 50.17
N ARG A 556 93.17 -6.82 50.61
CA ARG A 556 93.10 -7.57 51.86
C ARG A 556 94.00 -8.81 51.87
N LYS A 557 94.09 -9.54 50.75
CA LYS A 557 95.04 -10.67 50.62
C LYS A 557 96.49 -10.19 50.73
N GLN A 558 96.85 -9.08 50.07
CA GLN A 558 98.18 -8.48 50.12
C GLN A 558 98.54 -7.97 51.53
N GLN A 559 97.61 -7.33 52.23
CA GLN A 559 97.81 -6.96 53.63
C GLN A 559 97.99 -8.19 54.54
N ARG A 560 97.23 -9.27 54.30
CA ARG A 560 97.37 -10.52 55.07
C ARG A 560 98.72 -11.19 54.84
N THR A 561 99.24 -11.20 53.61
CA THR A 561 100.58 -11.74 53.31
C THR A 561 101.68 -10.85 53.88
N PHE A 562 101.56 -9.52 53.79
CA PHE A 562 102.49 -8.58 54.42
C PHE A 562 102.53 -8.78 55.94
N ARG A 563 101.36 -8.89 56.59
CA ARG A 563 101.27 -9.18 58.04
C ARG A 563 101.92 -10.51 58.42
N LYS A 564 101.71 -11.57 57.63
CA LYS A 564 102.40 -12.87 57.85
C LYS A 564 103.92 -12.73 57.76
N LYS A 565 104.44 -11.96 56.79
CA LYS A 565 105.88 -11.67 56.66
C LYS A 565 106.42 -10.88 57.85
N VAL A 566 105.72 -9.82 58.27
CA VAL A 566 106.09 -9.03 59.46
C VAL A 566 106.08 -9.91 60.72
N ALA A 567 105.06 -10.76 60.89
CA ALA A 567 104.98 -11.68 62.02
C ALA A 567 106.13 -12.71 62.03
N ALA A 568 106.54 -13.24 60.87
CA ALA A 568 107.68 -14.14 60.75
C ALA A 568 109.00 -13.44 61.13
N VAL A 569 109.23 -12.22 60.65
CA VAL A 569 110.42 -11.42 61.02
C VAL A 569 110.42 -11.07 62.51
N VAL A 570 109.26 -10.73 63.09
CA VAL A 570 109.14 -10.51 64.53
C VAL A 570 109.46 -11.79 65.30
N PHE A 571 108.99 -12.96 64.84
CA PHE A 571 109.28 -14.24 65.47
C PHE A 571 110.78 -14.59 65.43
N GLU A 572 111.44 -14.39 64.29
CA GLU A 572 112.90 -14.55 64.17
C GLU A 572 113.66 -13.56 65.06
N LEU A 573 113.26 -12.28 65.10
CA LEU A 573 113.87 -11.30 66.01
C LEU A 573 113.67 -11.69 67.47
N VAL A 574 112.50 -12.20 67.86
CA VAL A 574 112.24 -12.70 69.22
C VAL A 574 113.19 -13.86 69.54
N SER A 575 113.34 -14.81 68.61
CA SER A 575 114.27 -15.94 68.77
C SER A 575 115.72 -15.47 68.95
N VAL A 576 116.19 -14.54 68.11
CA VAL A 576 117.55 -13.97 68.19
C VAL A 576 117.75 -13.16 69.47
N VAL A 577 116.76 -12.34 69.87
CA VAL A 577 116.82 -11.58 71.13
C VAL A 577 116.88 -12.55 72.31
N ASN A 578 116.06 -13.60 72.32
CA ASN A 578 116.05 -14.63 73.38
C ASN A 578 117.37 -15.42 73.41
N ALA A 579 117.93 -15.79 72.26
CA ALA A 579 119.22 -16.46 72.17
C ALA A 579 120.37 -15.55 72.64
N LYS A 580 120.35 -14.26 72.25
CA LYS A 580 121.32 -13.27 72.75
C LYS A 580 121.15 -12.97 74.23
N THR A 581 119.92 -12.99 74.78
CA THR A 581 119.71 -12.85 76.25
C THR A 581 120.21 -14.08 76.98
N ALA A 582 119.96 -15.29 76.47
CA ALA A 582 120.49 -16.53 77.03
C ALA A 582 122.03 -16.59 76.99
N LEU A 583 122.66 -16.12 75.90
CA LEU A 583 124.12 -15.97 75.83
C LEU A 583 124.64 -14.91 76.81
N LEU A 584 123.90 -13.82 77.04
CA LEU A 584 124.22 -12.80 78.04
C LEU A 584 124.09 -13.33 79.47
N ASP A 585 123.13 -14.24 79.71
CA ASP A 585 122.93 -14.88 81.02
C ASP A 585 123.98 -15.96 81.29
N LEU A 586 124.46 -16.69 80.27
CA LEU A 586 125.55 -17.67 80.36
C LEU A 586 126.94 -17.03 80.41
N SER A 587 127.12 -15.80 79.90
CA SER A 587 128.41 -15.10 79.86
C SER A 587 128.70 -14.22 81.08
N LYS A 588 127.80 -14.19 82.08
CA LYS A 588 127.92 -13.46 83.36
C LYS A 588 129.12 -13.82 84.23
N GLY A 589 130.01 -14.71 83.79
CA GLY A 589 131.23 -15.11 84.52
C GLY A 589 132.53 -15.16 83.70
N PHE A 590 132.54 -14.86 82.40
CA PHE A 590 133.71 -15.13 81.53
C PHE A 590 134.06 -14.04 80.50
N VAL A 591 133.46 -12.83 80.57
CA VAL A 591 133.61 -11.78 79.53
C VAL A 591 134.09 -10.46 80.13
N THR A 592 134.95 -9.75 79.41
CA THR A 592 135.53 -8.47 79.84
C THR A 592 134.47 -7.35 79.89
N PRO A 593 134.62 -6.33 80.77
CA PRO A 593 133.61 -5.26 80.93
C PRO A 593 133.30 -4.44 79.66
N ALA A 594 134.22 -4.41 78.68
CA ALA A 594 134.03 -3.70 77.42
C ALA A 594 133.10 -4.47 76.45
N ASP A 595 133.26 -5.79 76.38
CA ASP A 595 132.46 -6.65 75.50
C ASP A 595 131.02 -6.80 76.02
N TYR A 596 130.83 -6.81 77.35
CA TYR A 596 129.50 -6.82 77.99
C TYR A 596 128.65 -5.59 77.61
N LYS A 597 129.28 -4.41 77.52
CA LYS A 597 128.60 -3.15 77.16
C LYS A 597 128.22 -3.12 75.68
N SER A 598 129.07 -3.62 74.79
CA SER A 598 128.77 -3.75 73.35
C SER A 598 127.58 -4.67 73.09
N VAL A 599 127.53 -5.84 73.75
CA VAL A 599 126.40 -6.78 73.61
C VAL A 599 125.11 -6.20 74.22
N LEU A 600 125.20 -5.41 75.29
CA LEU A 600 124.04 -4.72 75.87
C LEU A 600 123.48 -3.62 74.94
N ASP A 601 124.35 -2.86 74.27
CA ASP A 601 123.96 -1.84 73.29
C ASP A 601 123.36 -2.47 72.01
N GLU A 602 123.87 -3.63 71.58
CA GLU A 602 123.23 -4.42 70.52
C GLU A 602 121.86 -4.98 70.95
N LEU A 603 121.71 -5.36 72.22
CA LEU A 603 120.45 -5.90 72.72
C LEU A 603 119.38 -4.83 72.89
N THR A 604 119.76 -3.60 73.28
CA THR A 604 118.85 -2.46 73.34
C THR A 604 118.41 -2.00 71.94
N THR A 605 119.33 -1.98 70.96
CA THR A 605 118.98 -1.66 69.57
C THR A 605 118.10 -2.74 68.92
N LEU A 606 118.34 -4.02 69.21
CA LEU A 606 117.47 -5.12 68.76
C LEU A 606 116.09 -5.08 69.43
N LYS A 607 116.01 -4.79 70.73
CA LYS A 607 114.73 -4.59 71.43
C LYS A 607 113.96 -3.41 70.85
N ALA A 608 114.61 -2.28 70.54
CA ALA A 608 113.95 -1.14 69.89
C ALA A 608 113.39 -1.48 68.50
N LYS A 609 114.14 -2.24 67.68
CA LYS A 609 113.66 -2.75 66.38
C LYS A 609 112.48 -3.70 66.53
N MET A 610 112.50 -4.57 67.53
CA MET A 610 111.40 -5.48 67.86
C MET A 610 110.14 -4.73 68.30
N THR A 611 110.25 -3.67 69.10
CA THR A 611 109.09 -2.85 69.52
C THR A 611 108.47 -2.10 68.34
N ARG A 612 109.30 -1.57 67.42
CA ARG A 612 108.83 -0.88 66.21
C ARG A 612 108.15 -1.83 65.21
N LEU A 613 108.62 -3.07 65.07
CA LEU A 613 107.96 -4.07 64.23
C LEU A 613 106.71 -4.65 64.89
N LYS A 614 106.67 -4.75 66.22
CA LYS A 614 105.46 -5.13 66.96
C LYS A 614 104.35 -4.08 66.82
N SER A 615 104.66 -2.78 66.85
CA SER A 615 103.62 -1.75 66.62
C SER A 615 103.03 -1.79 65.21
N MET A 616 103.75 -2.33 64.22
CA MET A 616 103.23 -2.59 62.87
C MET A 616 102.42 -3.90 62.75
N ALA A 617 102.54 -4.80 63.74
CA ALA A 617 101.85 -6.10 63.78
C ALA A 617 100.61 -6.11 64.69
N VAL A 618 100.48 -5.14 65.60
CA VAL A 618 99.32 -4.96 66.48
C VAL A 618 98.12 -4.45 65.68
N PRO A 619 96.91 -4.99 65.87
CA PRO A 619 95.72 -4.52 65.20
C PRO A 619 95.33 -3.13 65.73
N GLU A 620 95.50 -2.09 64.91
CA GLU A 620 94.79 -0.83 65.12
C GLU A 620 93.30 -1.07 64.84
N ALA A 621 92.58 -1.45 65.89
CA ALA A 621 91.14 -1.60 65.90
C ALA A 621 90.49 -0.26 66.27
N THR A 622 90.43 0.67 65.32
CA THR A 622 89.60 1.90 65.19
C THR A 622 90.42 2.86 64.31
N SER A 623 90.08 3.13 63.05
CA SER A 623 88.91 3.88 62.62
C SER A 623 88.53 3.49 61.18
N LEU A 624 87.31 2.99 61.00
CA LEU A 624 86.64 3.16 59.71
C LEU A 624 86.39 4.67 59.55
N PRO A 625 86.80 5.33 58.46
CA PRO A 625 86.16 6.59 58.13
C PRO A 625 84.70 6.25 57.88
N ALA A 626 83.81 6.91 58.62
CA ALA A 626 82.39 6.93 58.32
C ALA A 626 82.26 7.11 56.80
N VAL A 627 81.56 6.18 56.15
CA VAL A 627 81.06 6.37 54.80
C VAL A 627 80.47 7.77 54.80
N PRO A 628 80.93 8.71 53.95
CA PRO A 628 80.22 9.96 53.84
C PRO A 628 78.84 9.55 53.34
N SER A 629 77.85 9.67 54.23
CA SER A 629 76.48 9.89 53.86
C SER A 629 76.49 11.18 53.06
N GLY A 630 76.91 11.08 51.80
CA GLY A 630 76.71 12.10 50.81
C GLY A 630 75.23 12.31 50.80
N ARG A 631 74.80 13.41 51.44
CA ARG A 631 73.69 14.20 50.94
C ARG A 631 73.91 14.22 49.43
N VAL A 632 73.14 13.40 48.72
CA VAL A 632 72.83 13.66 47.32
C VAL A 632 72.11 14.99 47.40
N SER A 633 72.89 16.06 47.24
CA SER A 633 72.40 17.39 47.01
C SER A 633 71.36 17.26 45.92
N ARG A 634 70.11 17.53 46.29
CA ARG A 634 69.00 17.74 45.37
C ARG A 634 69.41 18.88 44.43
N LEU A 635 69.96 18.52 43.28
CA LEU A 635 70.06 19.36 42.11
C LEU A 635 69.50 18.56 40.94
N ALA A 636 68.18 18.39 40.98
CA ALA A 636 67.37 18.27 39.79
C ALA A 636 66.17 19.18 40.02
N SER A 637 66.35 20.43 39.59
CA SER A 637 65.33 21.38 39.17
C SER A 637 63.91 20.81 39.18
N THR A 638 63.14 21.23 40.19
CA THR A 638 61.67 21.06 40.22
C THR A 638 60.95 21.98 39.22
N LYS A 639 61.64 22.57 38.23
CA LYS A 639 60.99 23.33 37.15
C LYS A 639 60.38 22.48 36.04
N SER A 640 60.59 21.15 35.99
CA SER A 640 60.07 20.33 34.88
C SER A 640 58.82 19.48 35.20
N ILE A 641 58.25 19.59 36.40
CA ILE A 641 57.06 18.80 36.79
C ILE A 641 55.81 19.69 36.98
N SER A 642 55.93 21.02 37.10
CA SER A 642 54.75 21.91 37.02
C SER A 642 54.34 22.21 35.58
N GLU A 643 55.24 22.08 34.58
CA GLU A 643 54.92 22.31 33.16
C GLU A 643 54.12 21.16 32.51
N HIS A 644 53.89 20.05 33.22
CA HIS A 644 53.06 18.94 32.73
C HIS A 644 51.63 18.92 33.29
N PHE A 645 51.28 19.83 34.20
CA PHE A 645 49.89 20.04 34.63
C PHE A 645 49.17 21.18 33.91
N ASP A 646 49.90 22.08 33.24
CA ASP A 646 49.29 23.19 32.48
C ASP A 646 48.90 22.83 31.04
N ARG A 647 49.36 21.69 30.49
CA ARG A 647 48.90 21.20 29.17
C ARG A 647 47.57 20.45 29.17
N ALA A 648 46.98 20.22 30.34
CA ALA A 648 45.61 19.69 30.45
C ALA A 648 44.53 20.80 30.43
N ALA A 649 44.94 22.08 30.53
CA ALA A 649 44.03 23.23 30.49
C ALA A 649 43.83 23.82 29.07
N GLU A 650 44.68 23.49 28.09
CA GLU A 650 44.59 24.03 26.72
C GLU A 650 43.72 23.21 25.75
N ILE A 651 43.22 22.02 26.14
CA ILE A 651 42.24 21.24 25.35
C ILE A 651 40.79 21.58 25.77
N LYS A 652 40.56 22.75 26.37
CA LYS A 652 39.22 23.25 26.74
C LYS A 652 38.84 24.59 26.10
N ASN A 653 39.55 25.02 25.06
CA ASN A 653 39.25 26.24 24.30
C ASN A 653 39.10 26.01 22.78
N SER A 654 38.70 24.82 22.33
CA SER A 654 38.03 24.71 21.03
C SER A 654 36.54 24.96 21.23
N LYS A 655 36.12 26.22 21.08
CA LYS A 655 34.73 26.56 20.79
C LYS A 655 34.22 25.59 19.71
N PRO A 656 33.08 24.89 19.91
CA PRO A 656 32.33 24.46 18.75
C PRO A 656 31.85 25.76 18.08
N SER A 657 32.34 25.99 16.86
CA SER A 657 31.68 26.90 15.92
C SER A 657 30.30 26.31 15.66
N ALA A 658 29.34 26.66 16.51
CA ALA A 658 27.94 26.38 16.27
C ALA A 658 27.55 27.14 15.00
N ASN A 659 27.25 26.34 13.98
CA ASN A 659 26.50 26.65 12.77
C ASN A 659 25.69 27.95 12.86
N THR A 660 26.17 28.96 12.14
CA THR A 660 25.33 30.08 11.67
C THR A 660 24.34 29.63 10.58
N GLU A 661 24.50 28.41 10.04
CA GLU A 661 23.57 27.82 9.07
C GLU A 661 22.20 27.47 9.69
N SER A 662 22.13 27.24 11.01
CA SER A 662 20.87 26.94 11.69
C SER A 662 19.94 28.15 11.83
N GLU A 663 20.46 29.38 11.82
CA GLU A 663 19.62 30.59 11.91
C GLU A 663 19.11 31.03 10.53
N ASP A 664 19.86 30.78 9.46
CA ASP A 664 19.43 31.06 8.10
C ASP A 664 18.43 30.01 7.60
N ASP A 665 18.59 28.73 8.00
CA ASP A 665 17.58 27.70 7.78
C ASP A 665 16.30 27.98 8.58
N LEU A 666 16.39 28.50 9.81
CA LEU A 666 15.23 28.91 10.60
C LEU A 666 14.53 30.15 10.02
N LYS A 667 15.28 31.09 9.45
CA LYS A 667 14.72 32.25 8.74
C LYS A 667 14.06 31.81 7.43
N GLU A 668 14.64 30.87 6.69
CA GLU A 668 14.04 30.31 5.47
C GLU A 668 12.76 29.49 5.78
N LEU A 669 12.73 28.77 6.90
CA LEU A 669 11.54 28.05 7.38
C LEU A 669 10.45 29.01 7.89
N MET A 670 10.82 30.09 8.57
CA MET A 670 9.91 31.15 8.99
C MET A 670 9.35 31.94 7.80
N GLU A 671 10.16 32.22 6.77
CA GLU A 671 9.72 32.88 5.54
C GLU A 671 8.80 31.97 4.70
N ARG A 672 9.07 30.65 4.65
CA ARG A 672 8.17 29.65 4.03
C ARG A 672 6.85 29.49 4.79
N LEU A 673 6.87 29.54 6.11
CA LEU A 673 5.64 29.53 6.94
C LEU A 673 4.82 30.81 6.76
N LYS A 674 5.47 31.94 6.45
CA LYS A 674 4.83 33.21 6.08
C LYS A 674 4.21 33.17 4.69
N GLN A 675 4.88 32.54 3.72
CA GLN A 675 4.37 32.33 2.35
C GLN A 675 3.21 31.32 2.28
N LEU A 676 3.10 30.44 3.28
CA LEU A 676 2.00 29.46 3.42
C LEU A 676 0.81 29.97 4.27
N GLY A 677 0.83 31.23 4.73
CA GLY A 677 -0.31 31.87 5.40
C GLY A 677 -0.62 31.34 6.81
N LEU A 678 0.35 30.75 7.51
CA LEU A 678 0.12 30.04 8.79
C LEU A 678 0.66 30.78 10.03
N THR A 679 1.02 32.07 9.91
CA THR A 679 1.47 32.89 11.05
C THR A 679 0.80 34.27 11.08
N ASP A 680 -0.53 34.29 11.03
CA ASP A 680 -1.31 35.45 11.49
C ASP A 680 -2.06 35.08 12.77
N GLY A 681 -1.36 35.20 13.89
CA GLY A 681 -2.00 35.43 15.18
C GLY A 681 -2.37 36.91 15.26
N GLN A 682 -3.59 37.25 14.85
CA GLN A 682 -4.21 38.53 15.19
C GLN A 682 -4.42 38.59 16.70
N ASP A 683 -3.71 39.50 17.34
CA ASP A 683 -4.18 40.16 18.56
C ASP A 683 -5.56 40.78 18.30
N GLY A 684 -6.44 40.62 19.29
CA GLY A 684 -7.85 40.98 19.20
C GLY A 684 -8.16 42.47 19.07
N GLY A 685 -9.42 42.75 18.76
CA GLY A 685 -10.00 44.09 18.88
C GLY A 685 -11.23 44.33 18.02
N ASP A 686 -12.38 44.09 18.63
CA ASP A 686 -13.65 44.80 18.45
C ASP A 686 -14.55 44.64 17.21
N SER A 687 -15.80 44.30 17.56
CA SER A 687 -17.07 44.83 17.04
C SER A 687 -17.53 44.42 15.63
N SER A 688 -18.54 43.56 15.58
CA SER A 688 -19.88 43.98 15.15
C SER A 688 -20.87 42.83 15.23
N GLU A 689 -21.95 43.08 15.96
CA GLU A 689 -23.18 42.31 15.96
C GLU A 689 -23.87 42.32 14.58
N SER A 690 -24.75 41.34 14.41
CA SER A 690 -26.00 41.36 13.64
C SER A 690 -26.04 40.72 12.25
N SER A 691 -27.19 40.06 12.07
CA SER A 691 -27.78 39.41 10.90
C SER A 691 -26.98 38.28 10.25
N ASP A 692 -27.36 37.04 10.58
CA ASP A 692 -27.95 36.12 9.59
C ASP A 692 -28.27 34.77 10.26
N VAL A 693 -29.36 34.77 11.03
CA VAL A 693 -30.03 33.53 11.48
C VAL A 693 -31.50 33.65 11.07
N GLU A 694 -31.76 33.63 9.76
CA GLU A 694 -33.11 33.55 9.22
C GLU A 694 -33.10 33.03 7.77
N SER A 695 -32.70 31.76 7.56
CA SER A 695 -32.93 31.09 6.26
C SER A 695 -33.00 29.56 6.27
N LEU A 696 -33.09 28.91 7.43
CA LEU A 696 -33.21 27.44 7.52
C LEU A 696 -34.46 26.96 8.27
N ALA A 697 -35.61 27.59 7.99
CA ALA A 697 -36.91 27.18 8.53
C ALA A 697 -37.99 26.92 7.46
N ASN A 698 -37.62 26.65 6.19
CA ASN A 698 -38.62 26.58 5.09
C ASN A 698 -38.54 25.34 4.16
N VAL A 699 -38.08 24.18 4.65
CA VAL A 699 -38.07 22.95 3.81
C VAL A 699 -38.77 21.73 4.44
N VAL A 700 -39.32 21.81 5.65
CA VAL A 700 -39.95 20.62 6.31
C VAL A 700 -41.48 20.60 6.24
N SER A 701 -42.14 21.56 5.58
CA SER A 701 -43.62 21.63 5.58
C SER A 701 -44.28 21.42 4.22
N THR A 702 -43.90 20.41 3.43
CA THR A 702 -44.72 19.93 2.31
C THR A 702 -44.40 18.48 1.97
N MET A 703 -44.89 17.49 2.73
CA MET A 703 -45.12 16.09 2.26
C MET A 703 -45.85 15.26 3.32
N THR A 704 -47.04 15.69 3.76
CA THR A 704 -48.02 14.80 4.40
C THR A 704 -49.44 15.22 4.02
N LYS A 705 -49.88 14.80 2.84
CA LYS A 705 -51.31 14.64 2.52
C LYS A 705 -51.49 13.33 1.76
N ILE A 706 -51.81 12.31 2.54
CA ILE A 706 -52.34 11.02 2.08
C ILE A 706 -53.81 11.26 1.69
N PRO A 707 -54.25 10.98 0.45
CA PRO A 707 -55.67 10.90 0.14
C PRO A 707 -56.24 9.55 0.60
N PRO A 708 -57.48 9.49 1.12
CA PRO A 708 -58.10 8.23 1.51
C PRO A 708 -58.54 7.42 0.28
N ALA A 709 -58.42 6.10 0.39
CA ALA A 709 -58.83 5.12 -0.61
C ALA A 709 -60.35 5.19 -0.90
N PRO A 710 -60.79 4.95 -2.15
CA PRO A 710 -62.19 4.76 -2.45
C PRO A 710 -62.66 3.38 -1.96
N SER A 711 -63.74 3.40 -1.18
CA SER A 711 -64.50 2.22 -0.80
C SER A 711 -65.09 1.52 -2.03
N ILE A 712 -64.93 0.21 -2.06
CA ILE A 712 -65.57 -0.71 -3.00
C ILE A 712 -67.09 -0.67 -2.80
N GLY A 713 -67.80 -0.43 -3.89
CA GLY A 713 -69.23 -0.64 -4.10
C GLY A 713 -69.44 -1.05 -5.54
#